data_AF-A0A850M1Y9-F1
#
_entry.id   AF-A0A850M1Y9-F1
#
_cell.length_a   1.000
_cell.length_b   1.000
_cell.length_c   1.000
_cell.angle_alpha   90.00
_cell.angle_beta   90.00
_cell.angle_gamma   90.00
#
_symmetry.space_group_name_H-M   'P 1'
#
loop_
_entity.id
_entity.type
_entity.pdbx_description
1 polymer ?
#
loop_
_entity_poly.entity_id
_entity_poly.type
_entity_poly.pdbx_seq_one_letter_code
_entity_poly.pdbx_strand_id
1 'polypeptide(L)'
;MRKSLSLIQEFLQSNNIIIDPLSYLQDILIEDETDDYSSFPTNIIPRIIGDSYGYANEIVKKIANLLQEEFGIFIGRIQKLQLKKYIDYGEEGAFDLFLQLINGTLQRKEELKDRVNKIIKKDEPNLSKFIEKFVKNMNTAIKEEYSSRIQDYLIFLYSKLTTMNENNQLSLVNLFEQNEKYLKKELDEADYRELGEFCSDITERRRSETIRQFNEKYIQILERNEDYENKNAVIYLNIDQDLLESFNSKEKFYGYLFEVIKKSYDSIQNHKTLLIRIRNILHNDINIKWELYAYLTIFAEKFLQVEYNKTFYKPEEICADVLEYRFDIKLSVEKKKLLGKYYKNSLEYSELEAMKGFQNEKVRKIVEYFRTSPAGFVFIDCFVLKTDEAYPNSKEINFISNTNDLLLVFLRHDIDKRKIPCPVCGSLKISGNSYPEIGVKSWECKNPFCSARSKTNRGKRYSKRTILMQDSLYDFTEEIQIPNDLVALWRKDYVEKWDLQALYRMILKFFSYTNDKLMVINAENPGLITSIGETQKRLIQTRNFEDFLDYKSISTNLFHDFMETNPFFDQFLYKRAKKLVKFDKDIATLYANDETVKIIHSDCLPLLQQLPDNSVHNMVTSPPYYNAREYSQWQNLFNYLNEMYNVIVATHRVLCEGGVFFYNIGDIFDNEKIVVQSKMGEKRIPLGAYIILLFEKAGFTLLDNIIWYKGEPQSNRHKNDGNFTPYYQRPTNCYEHIFIFKKTGKLRLNSDRSANILDSNIQKFSPVIKIGKGGINKYGHSAPFPPILPEISILCFTDPNDVVLDPFSGSGMTPIVAVENDRIGIGLELNETYTDLSIQLAKEKKLSTILFYKDGFGWRTSLYEVKGQTSLFQFLAK
;
A
#
# COMPACT_ATOMS: atom_id res chain seq x y z
N MET A 1 -43.73 -15.87 5.30
CA MET A 1 -43.04 -16.88 6.14
C MET A 1 -43.33 -18.32 5.72
N ARG A 2 -44.60 -18.73 5.57
CA ARG A 2 -44.98 -20.14 5.33
C ARG A 2 -44.38 -20.75 4.04
N LYS A 3 -44.25 -19.97 2.95
CA LYS A 3 -43.71 -20.48 1.67
C LYS A 3 -42.22 -20.81 1.72
N SER A 4 -41.36 -19.96 2.33
CA SER A 4 -39.92 -20.26 2.44
C SER A 4 -39.64 -21.49 3.30
N LEU A 5 -40.38 -21.64 4.41
CA LEU A 5 -40.28 -22.82 5.26
C LEU A 5 -40.74 -24.08 4.50
N SER A 6 -41.84 -23.99 3.73
CA SER A 6 -42.32 -25.07 2.86
C SER A 6 -41.25 -25.49 1.84
N LEU A 7 -40.63 -24.54 1.14
CA LEU A 7 -39.59 -24.82 0.15
C LEU A 7 -38.35 -25.50 0.76
N ILE A 8 -37.95 -25.07 1.97
CA ILE A 8 -36.87 -25.72 2.71
C ILE A 8 -37.29 -27.14 3.09
N GLN A 9 -38.51 -27.34 3.63
CA GLN A 9 -39.02 -28.66 4.00
C GLN A 9 -39.11 -29.61 2.79
N GLU A 10 -39.61 -29.15 1.66
CA GLU A 10 -39.68 -29.89 0.39
C GLU A 10 -38.27 -30.30 -0.08
N PHE A 11 -37.30 -29.38 -0.02
CA PHE A 11 -35.91 -29.69 -0.35
C PHE A 11 -35.33 -30.77 0.59
N LEU A 12 -35.56 -30.66 1.90
CA LEU A 12 -35.06 -31.63 2.87
C LEU A 12 -35.69 -33.02 2.64
N GLN A 13 -37.00 -33.07 2.42
CA GLN A 13 -37.74 -34.31 2.13
C GLN A 13 -37.23 -34.99 0.85
N SER A 14 -37.07 -34.23 -0.24
CA SER A 14 -36.55 -34.75 -1.51
C SER A 14 -35.11 -35.28 -1.43
N ASN A 15 -34.35 -34.92 -0.39
CA ASN A 15 -32.98 -35.37 -0.14
C ASN A 15 -32.86 -36.34 1.05
N ASN A 16 -33.98 -36.88 1.54
CA ASN A 16 -34.04 -37.81 2.68
C ASN A 16 -33.41 -37.26 3.97
N ILE A 17 -33.55 -35.96 4.24
CA ILE A 17 -33.08 -35.32 5.47
C ILE A 17 -34.27 -35.17 6.43
N ILE A 18 -34.22 -35.86 7.57
CA ILE A 18 -35.31 -35.90 8.56
C ILE A 18 -34.99 -34.96 9.72
N ILE A 19 -35.31 -33.68 9.56
CA ILE A 19 -35.29 -32.66 10.63
C ILE A 19 -36.50 -31.74 10.47
N ASP A 20 -36.95 -31.13 11.58
CA ASP A 20 -37.91 -30.03 11.53
C ASP A 20 -37.16 -28.69 11.52
N PRO A 21 -37.15 -27.93 10.41
CA PRO A 21 -36.46 -26.63 10.36
C PRO A 21 -36.97 -25.62 11.39
N LEU A 22 -38.25 -25.71 11.79
CA LEU A 22 -38.84 -24.78 12.73
C LEU A 22 -38.16 -24.87 14.10
N SER A 23 -37.87 -26.08 14.57
CA SER A 23 -37.15 -26.30 15.84
C SER A 23 -35.78 -25.60 15.92
N TYR A 24 -35.12 -25.38 14.78
CA TYR A 24 -33.82 -24.69 14.70
C TYR A 24 -33.93 -23.19 14.41
N LEU A 25 -35.10 -22.72 13.95
CA LEU A 25 -35.30 -21.33 13.52
C LEU A 25 -36.29 -20.56 14.42
N GLN A 26 -36.97 -21.22 15.35
CA GLN A 26 -38.05 -20.66 16.17
C GLN A 26 -37.67 -19.34 16.85
N ASP A 27 -36.54 -19.31 17.57
CA ASP A 27 -36.08 -18.11 18.28
C ASP A 27 -35.73 -16.93 17.36
N ILE A 28 -35.50 -17.21 16.07
CA ILE A 28 -35.13 -16.22 15.06
C ILE A 28 -36.37 -15.71 14.33
N LEU A 29 -37.32 -16.60 14.03
CA LEU A 29 -38.52 -16.31 13.26
C LEU A 29 -39.60 -15.59 14.07
N ILE A 30 -39.61 -15.74 15.40
CA ILE A 30 -40.57 -15.06 16.29
C ILE A 30 -40.30 -13.54 16.37
N GLU A 31 -39.07 -13.08 16.11
CA GLU A 31 -38.74 -11.64 16.17
C GLU A 31 -39.34 -10.81 15.00
N ASP A 32 -39.73 -11.41 13.87
CA ASP A 32 -40.14 -10.69 12.65
C ASP A 32 -41.37 -11.37 11.99
N GLU A 33 -42.60 -10.93 12.32
CA GLU A 33 -43.85 -11.59 11.92
C GLU A 33 -44.40 -11.24 10.51
N THR A 34 -43.74 -10.44 9.68
CA THR A 34 -44.48 -9.66 8.66
C THR A 34 -44.38 -10.04 7.18
N ASP A 35 -43.57 -11.01 6.75
CA ASP A 35 -43.36 -11.17 5.29
C ASP A 35 -44.32 -12.18 4.62
N ASP A 36 -45.18 -11.73 3.69
CA ASP A 36 -45.82 -12.60 2.69
C ASP A 36 -44.92 -12.75 1.46
N TYR A 37 -44.84 -13.96 0.91
CA TYR A 37 -43.83 -14.33 -0.10
C TYR A 37 -44.47 -14.55 -1.47
N SER A 38 -43.81 -14.11 -2.55
CA SER A 38 -44.18 -14.50 -3.92
C SER A 38 -43.98 -16.01 -4.17
N SER A 39 -44.56 -16.56 -5.25
CA SER A 39 -44.25 -17.93 -5.68
C SER A 39 -42.84 -18.01 -6.28
N PHE A 40 -41.92 -18.68 -5.59
CA PHE A 40 -40.59 -19.00 -6.14
C PHE A 40 -40.65 -20.23 -7.07
N PRO A 41 -39.73 -20.36 -8.04
CA PRO A 41 -39.59 -21.59 -8.80
C PRO A 41 -39.16 -22.75 -7.87
N THR A 42 -39.63 -23.95 -8.17
CA THR A 42 -39.40 -25.16 -7.34
C THR A 42 -37.92 -25.55 -7.20
N ASN A 43 -37.07 -25.15 -8.14
CA ASN A 43 -35.63 -25.45 -8.13
C ASN A 43 -34.75 -24.36 -7.49
N ILE A 44 -35.34 -23.40 -6.76
CA ILE A 44 -34.62 -22.24 -6.22
C ILE A 44 -33.56 -22.60 -5.16
N ILE A 45 -33.85 -23.54 -4.26
CA ILE A 45 -32.91 -24.00 -3.22
C ILE A 45 -31.67 -24.69 -3.85
N PRO A 46 -31.83 -25.67 -4.76
CA PRO A 46 -30.73 -26.20 -5.57
C PRO A 46 -29.80 -25.12 -6.16
N ARG A 47 -30.38 -24.06 -6.74
CA ARG A 47 -29.64 -22.95 -7.37
C ARG A 47 -28.89 -22.10 -6.34
N ILE A 48 -29.51 -21.77 -5.20
CA ILE A 48 -28.85 -21.08 -4.07
C ILE A 48 -27.62 -21.85 -3.58
N ILE A 49 -27.74 -23.17 -3.47
CA ILE A 49 -26.63 -24.04 -3.08
C ILE A 49 -25.54 -24.03 -4.16
N GLY A 50 -25.91 -24.20 -5.43
CA GLY A 50 -24.99 -24.13 -6.57
C GLY A 50 -24.13 -22.88 -6.55
N ASP A 51 -24.76 -21.70 -6.48
CA ASP A 51 -24.11 -20.40 -6.36
C ASP A 51 -23.05 -20.40 -5.24
N SER A 52 -23.47 -20.81 -4.03
CA SER A 52 -22.62 -20.77 -2.82
C SER A 52 -21.47 -21.78 -2.79
N TYR A 53 -21.48 -22.74 -3.73
CA TYR A 53 -20.41 -23.70 -3.94
C TYR A 53 -19.68 -23.52 -5.27
N GLY A 54 -19.98 -22.45 -6.02
CA GLY A 54 -19.19 -22.02 -7.17
C GLY A 54 -19.67 -22.58 -8.52
N TYR A 55 -20.91 -23.04 -8.62
CA TYR A 55 -21.50 -23.57 -9.86
C TYR A 55 -21.34 -22.60 -11.05
N ALA A 56 -21.84 -21.37 -10.91
CA ALA A 56 -21.75 -20.38 -11.97
C ALA A 56 -20.32 -19.90 -12.27
N ASN A 57 -19.33 -20.08 -11.39
CA ASN A 57 -17.99 -19.55 -11.61
C ASN A 57 -17.30 -20.18 -12.83
N GLU A 58 -17.47 -21.49 -13.03
CA GLU A 58 -16.91 -22.19 -14.18
C GLU A 58 -17.62 -21.80 -15.49
N ILE A 59 -18.94 -21.65 -15.44
CA ILE A 59 -19.76 -21.23 -16.59
C ILE A 59 -19.41 -19.78 -16.97
N VAL A 60 -19.36 -18.88 -15.99
CA VAL A 60 -18.93 -17.48 -16.18
C VAL A 60 -17.53 -17.40 -16.75
N LYS A 61 -16.59 -18.25 -16.31
CA LYS A 61 -15.24 -18.29 -16.86
C LYS A 61 -15.23 -18.74 -18.33
N LYS A 62 -16.00 -19.77 -18.67
CA LYS A 62 -16.15 -20.22 -20.07
C LYS A 62 -16.74 -19.13 -20.96
N ILE A 63 -17.76 -18.44 -20.49
CA ILE A 63 -18.39 -17.34 -21.22
C ILE A 63 -17.43 -16.14 -21.33
N ALA A 64 -16.69 -15.80 -20.26
CA ALA A 64 -15.70 -14.75 -20.29
C ALA A 64 -14.59 -15.04 -21.32
N ASN A 65 -14.10 -16.28 -21.37
CA ASN A 65 -13.12 -16.72 -22.36
C ASN A 65 -13.70 -16.65 -23.78
N LEU A 66 -14.93 -17.13 -23.98
CA LEU A 66 -15.61 -17.03 -25.28
C LEU A 66 -15.71 -15.58 -25.75
N LEU A 67 -16.11 -14.67 -24.86
CA LEU A 67 -16.20 -13.24 -25.16
C LEU A 67 -14.83 -12.64 -25.50
N GLN A 68 -13.79 -13.03 -24.78
CA GLN A 68 -12.44 -12.56 -25.05
C GLN A 68 -11.87 -13.10 -26.36
N GLU A 69 -12.04 -14.40 -26.63
CA GLU A 69 -11.47 -15.12 -27.76
C GLU A 69 -12.19 -14.79 -29.08
N GLU A 70 -13.52 -14.76 -29.06
CA GLU A 70 -14.32 -14.57 -30.27
C GLU A 70 -14.70 -13.11 -30.53
N PHE A 71 -14.84 -12.31 -29.48
CA PHE A 71 -15.34 -10.93 -29.59
C PHE A 71 -14.32 -9.88 -29.12
N GLY A 72 -13.17 -10.29 -28.55
CA GLY A 72 -12.18 -9.37 -27.99
C GLY A 72 -12.66 -8.62 -26.74
N ILE A 73 -13.72 -9.11 -26.09
CA ILE A 73 -14.39 -8.42 -24.98
C ILE A 73 -13.93 -9.01 -23.64
N PHE A 74 -13.28 -8.18 -22.84
CA PHE A 74 -12.98 -8.50 -21.46
C PHE A 74 -14.15 -8.12 -20.56
N ILE A 75 -14.63 -9.07 -19.74
CA ILE A 75 -15.68 -8.79 -18.76
C ILE A 75 -15.11 -8.64 -17.35
N GLY A 76 -15.39 -7.48 -16.74
CA GLY A 76 -15.02 -7.13 -15.37
C GLY A 76 -15.88 -7.81 -14.31
N ARG A 77 -15.66 -7.46 -13.04
CA ARG A 77 -16.35 -8.07 -11.90
C ARG A 77 -17.87 -7.84 -11.93
N ILE A 78 -18.31 -6.66 -12.34
CA ILE A 78 -19.74 -6.31 -12.38
C ILE A 78 -20.46 -7.17 -13.43
N GLN A 79 -19.89 -7.27 -14.64
CA GLN A 79 -20.43 -8.09 -15.72
C GLN A 79 -20.49 -9.57 -15.30
N LYS A 80 -19.44 -10.09 -14.66
CA LYS A 80 -19.43 -11.44 -14.09
C LYS A 80 -20.52 -11.66 -13.05
N LEU A 81 -20.80 -10.66 -12.21
CA LEU A 81 -21.88 -10.70 -11.22
C LEU A 81 -23.26 -10.75 -11.89
N GLN A 82 -23.50 -9.94 -12.94
CA GLN A 82 -24.77 -9.96 -13.67
C GLN A 82 -24.98 -11.27 -14.42
N LEU A 83 -23.94 -11.76 -15.09
CA LEU A 83 -23.99 -13.06 -15.76
C LEU A 83 -24.23 -14.19 -14.77
N LYS A 84 -23.59 -14.13 -13.60
CA LYS A 84 -23.82 -15.08 -12.52
C LYS A 84 -25.27 -15.07 -12.04
N LYS A 85 -25.86 -13.89 -11.81
CA LYS A 85 -27.28 -13.76 -11.45
C LYS A 85 -28.19 -14.40 -12.50
N TYR A 86 -27.92 -14.18 -13.79
CA TYR A 86 -28.65 -14.83 -14.87
C TYR A 86 -28.56 -16.37 -14.81
N ILE A 87 -27.35 -16.90 -14.66
CA ILE A 87 -27.11 -18.36 -14.61
C ILE A 87 -27.80 -18.99 -13.40
N ASP A 88 -27.58 -18.41 -12.23
CA ASP A 88 -28.01 -19.01 -10.97
C ASP A 88 -29.53 -18.85 -10.81
N TYR A 89 -30.12 -17.72 -11.18
CA TYR A 89 -31.50 -17.39 -10.86
C TYR A 89 -32.45 -17.29 -12.05
N GLY A 90 -31.94 -17.38 -13.29
CA GLY A 90 -32.77 -17.28 -14.50
C GLY A 90 -33.36 -15.88 -14.71
N GLU A 91 -32.79 -14.85 -14.07
CA GLU A 91 -33.26 -13.47 -14.17
C GLU A 91 -32.88 -12.88 -15.53
N GLU A 92 -33.81 -12.91 -16.50
CA GLU A 92 -33.59 -12.35 -17.85
C GLU A 92 -33.12 -10.88 -17.80
N GLY A 93 -33.66 -10.07 -16.88
CA GLY A 93 -33.22 -8.69 -16.70
C GLY A 93 -31.75 -8.53 -16.28
N ALA A 94 -31.17 -9.52 -15.57
CA ALA A 94 -29.75 -9.52 -15.24
C ALA A 94 -28.89 -9.81 -16.48
N PHE A 95 -29.37 -10.63 -17.41
CA PHE A 95 -28.72 -10.84 -18.69
C PHE A 95 -28.81 -9.61 -19.59
N ASP A 96 -29.97 -8.95 -19.61
CA ASP A 96 -30.14 -7.70 -20.36
C ASP A 96 -29.18 -6.61 -19.84
N LEU A 97 -29.05 -6.48 -18.52
CA LEU A 97 -28.08 -5.58 -17.91
C LEU A 97 -26.64 -6.01 -18.22
N PHE A 98 -26.32 -7.30 -18.16
CA PHE A 98 -25.01 -7.81 -18.60
C PHE A 98 -24.69 -7.41 -20.04
N LEU A 99 -25.66 -7.56 -20.97
CA LEU A 99 -25.52 -7.16 -22.37
C LEU A 99 -25.33 -5.65 -22.53
N GLN A 100 -26.01 -4.83 -21.73
CA GLN A 100 -25.80 -3.38 -21.69
C GLN A 100 -24.37 -3.04 -21.25
N LEU A 101 -23.87 -3.70 -20.20
CA LEU A 101 -22.58 -3.42 -19.59
C LEU A 101 -21.35 -3.86 -20.41
N ILE A 102 -21.54 -4.65 -21.47
CA ILE A 102 -20.46 -5.10 -22.36
C ILE A 102 -20.44 -4.40 -23.72
N ASN A 103 -21.34 -3.43 -23.96
CA ASN A 103 -21.57 -2.97 -25.33
C ASN A 103 -20.75 -1.73 -25.73
N GLY A 104 -19.74 -1.96 -26.59
CA GLY A 104 -19.12 -0.95 -27.45
C GLY A 104 -19.31 -1.16 -28.96
N THR A 105 -19.57 -2.38 -29.45
CA THR A 105 -19.66 -2.68 -30.91
C THR A 105 -20.31 -4.04 -31.26
N LEU A 106 -21.12 -4.65 -30.37
CA LEU A 106 -21.64 -6.01 -30.58
C LEU A 106 -22.93 -6.03 -31.45
N GLN A 107 -22.80 -6.30 -32.76
CA GLN A 107 -23.94 -6.38 -33.68
C GLN A 107 -24.79 -7.68 -33.55
N ARG A 108 -24.34 -8.69 -32.79
CA ARG A 108 -24.95 -10.04 -32.74
C ARG A 108 -25.41 -10.47 -31.33
N LYS A 109 -26.26 -9.66 -30.69
CA LYS A 109 -26.75 -9.92 -29.30
C LYS A 109 -27.49 -11.25 -29.16
N GLU A 110 -28.37 -11.59 -30.10
CA GLU A 110 -29.12 -12.86 -30.08
C GLU A 110 -28.21 -14.08 -30.23
N GLU A 111 -27.19 -14.00 -31.09
CA GLU A 111 -26.20 -15.08 -31.25
C GLU A 111 -25.42 -15.32 -29.95
N LEU A 112 -25.05 -14.25 -29.24
CA LEU A 112 -24.37 -14.35 -27.95
C LEU A 112 -25.27 -15.00 -26.89
N LYS A 113 -26.56 -14.60 -26.83
CA LYS A 113 -27.54 -15.18 -25.91
C LYS A 113 -27.69 -16.68 -26.13
N ASP A 114 -27.82 -17.11 -27.38
CA ASP A 114 -27.90 -18.53 -27.74
C ASP A 114 -26.66 -19.32 -27.35
N ARG A 115 -25.46 -18.76 -27.59
CA ARG A 115 -24.19 -19.39 -27.20
C ARG A 115 -24.06 -19.51 -25.68
N VAL A 116 -24.36 -18.45 -24.94
CA VAL A 116 -24.39 -18.44 -23.48
C VAL A 116 -25.34 -19.52 -22.96
N ASN A 117 -26.56 -19.58 -23.50
CA ASN A 117 -27.56 -20.56 -23.10
C ASN A 117 -27.14 -22.01 -23.42
N LYS A 118 -26.43 -22.24 -24.53
CA LYS A 118 -25.85 -23.56 -24.84
C LYS A 118 -24.78 -23.97 -23.83
N ILE A 119 -23.91 -23.04 -23.42
CA ILE A 119 -22.89 -23.32 -22.39
C ILE A 119 -23.57 -23.65 -21.05
N ILE A 120 -24.56 -22.86 -20.65
CA ILE A 120 -25.32 -23.08 -19.40
C ILE A 120 -25.96 -24.47 -19.40
N LYS A 121 -26.68 -24.83 -20.47
CA LYS A 121 -27.33 -26.15 -20.60
C LYS A 121 -26.34 -27.32 -20.56
N LYS A 122 -25.15 -27.16 -21.16
CA LYS A 122 -24.12 -28.22 -21.18
C LYS A 122 -23.54 -28.50 -19.78
N ASP A 123 -23.52 -27.50 -18.90
CA ASP A 123 -22.93 -27.59 -17.57
C ASP A 123 -23.94 -27.92 -16.45
N GLU A 124 -25.24 -28.02 -16.73
CA GLU A 124 -26.28 -28.45 -15.77
C GLU A 124 -25.90 -29.68 -14.92
N PRO A 125 -25.22 -30.73 -15.44
CA PRO A 125 -24.80 -31.87 -14.64
C PRO A 125 -23.88 -31.52 -13.45
N ASN A 126 -23.19 -30.38 -13.47
CA ASN A 126 -22.32 -29.95 -12.38
C ASN A 126 -23.11 -29.42 -11.16
N LEU A 127 -24.35 -28.96 -11.33
CA LEU A 127 -25.16 -28.43 -10.23
C LEU A 127 -25.45 -29.52 -9.18
N SER A 128 -25.81 -30.72 -9.63
CA SER A 128 -26.10 -31.87 -8.77
C SER A 128 -24.95 -32.20 -7.82
N LYS A 129 -23.70 -32.15 -8.31
CA LYS A 129 -22.50 -32.40 -7.51
C LYS A 129 -22.35 -31.42 -6.33
N PHE A 130 -22.72 -30.15 -6.52
CA PHE A 130 -22.65 -29.15 -5.45
C PHE A 130 -23.75 -29.36 -4.40
N ILE A 131 -24.95 -29.78 -4.85
CA ILE A 131 -26.07 -30.14 -3.97
C ILE A 131 -25.71 -31.36 -3.14
N GLU A 132 -25.19 -32.42 -3.76
CA GLU A 132 -24.71 -33.62 -3.07
C GLU A 132 -23.69 -33.27 -1.97
N LYS A 133 -22.77 -32.35 -2.27
CA LYS A 133 -21.79 -31.88 -1.28
C LYS A 133 -22.44 -31.15 -0.10
N PHE A 134 -23.43 -30.30 -0.35
CA PHE A 134 -24.18 -29.62 0.72
C PHE A 134 -24.94 -30.62 1.58
N VAL A 135 -25.70 -31.52 0.96
CA VAL A 135 -26.49 -32.57 1.62
C VAL A 135 -25.59 -33.46 2.47
N LYS A 136 -24.44 -33.90 1.92
CA LYS A 136 -23.43 -34.67 2.66
C LYS A 136 -22.98 -33.94 3.93
N ASN A 137 -22.60 -32.66 3.82
CA ASN A 137 -22.13 -31.89 4.97
C ASN A 137 -23.22 -31.67 6.02
N MET A 138 -24.47 -31.50 5.58
CA MET A 138 -25.62 -31.36 6.47
C MET A 138 -25.91 -32.66 7.21
N ASN A 139 -25.90 -33.81 6.50
CA ASN A 139 -26.05 -35.13 7.11
C ASN A 139 -24.92 -35.46 8.09
N THR A 140 -23.69 -35.05 7.81
CA THR A 140 -22.59 -35.18 8.78
C THR A 140 -22.89 -34.39 10.06
N ALA A 141 -23.33 -33.13 9.96
CA ALA A 141 -23.68 -32.33 11.13
C ALA A 141 -24.84 -32.93 11.94
N ILE A 142 -25.83 -33.52 11.26
CA ILE A 142 -26.95 -34.23 11.91
C ILE A 142 -26.44 -35.47 12.64
N LYS A 143 -25.62 -36.29 11.99
CA LYS A 143 -25.05 -37.51 12.57
C LYS A 143 -24.16 -37.22 13.78
N GLU A 144 -23.46 -36.08 13.77
CA GLU A 144 -22.61 -35.61 14.88
C GLU A 144 -23.39 -34.79 15.93
N GLU A 145 -24.72 -34.68 15.80
CA GLU A 145 -25.59 -33.89 16.69
C GLU A 145 -25.15 -32.42 16.85
N TYR A 146 -24.51 -31.86 15.82
CA TYR A 146 -23.97 -30.50 15.87
C TYR A 146 -25.07 -29.46 15.57
N SER A 147 -25.96 -29.24 16.53
CA SER A 147 -27.17 -28.42 16.41
C SER A 147 -26.93 -27.03 15.81
N SER A 148 -25.89 -26.30 16.25
CA SER A 148 -25.58 -24.97 15.73
C SER A 148 -25.17 -24.99 14.25
N ARG A 149 -24.53 -26.06 13.79
CA ARG A 149 -24.13 -26.21 12.39
C ARG A 149 -25.33 -26.50 11.48
N ILE A 150 -26.30 -27.25 11.97
CA ILE A 150 -27.58 -27.49 11.28
C ILE A 150 -28.32 -26.16 11.14
N GLN A 151 -28.40 -25.40 12.24
CA GLN A 151 -29.00 -24.07 12.26
C GLN A 151 -28.32 -23.11 11.26
N ASP A 152 -26.99 -23.10 11.16
CA ASP A 152 -26.26 -22.29 10.17
C ASP A 152 -26.69 -22.56 8.72
N TYR A 153 -26.88 -23.83 8.35
CA TYR A 153 -27.33 -24.21 7.00
C TYR A 153 -28.75 -23.74 6.73
N LEU A 154 -29.64 -23.88 7.71
CA LEU A 154 -31.03 -23.45 7.60
C LEU A 154 -31.15 -21.92 7.53
N ILE A 155 -30.43 -21.18 8.37
CA ILE A 155 -30.37 -19.70 8.32
C ILE A 155 -29.83 -19.25 6.96
N PHE A 156 -28.78 -19.90 6.46
CA PHE A 156 -28.23 -19.58 5.14
C PHE A 156 -29.30 -19.72 4.04
N LEU A 157 -29.98 -20.87 3.95
CA LEU A 157 -31.04 -21.08 2.95
C LEU A 157 -32.20 -20.08 3.12
N TYR A 158 -32.64 -19.88 4.37
CA TYR A 158 -33.73 -18.97 4.68
C TYR A 158 -33.39 -17.53 4.28
N SER A 159 -32.24 -17.02 4.71
CA SER A 159 -31.79 -15.65 4.39
C SER A 159 -31.71 -15.39 2.89
N LYS A 160 -31.30 -16.40 2.10
CA LYS A 160 -31.25 -16.31 0.64
C LYS A 160 -32.64 -16.29 0.01
N LEU A 161 -33.57 -17.12 0.48
CA LEU A 161 -34.96 -17.06 0.02
C LEU A 161 -35.62 -15.70 0.32
N THR A 162 -35.41 -15.16 1.53
CA THR A 162 -35.89 -13.81 1.89
C THR A 162 -35.33 -12.73 0.95
N THR A 163 -34.09 -12.90 0.49
CA THR A 163 -33.43 -11.99 -0.47
C THR A 163 -34.13 -11.98 -1.82
N MET A 164 -34.44 -13.16 -2.34
CA MET A 164 -34.93 -13.33 -3.70
C MET A 164 -36.37 -12.83 -3.87
N ASN A 165 -37.03 -12.47 -2.76
CA ASN A 165 -38.24 -11.68 -2.77
C ASN A 165 -37.90 -10.19 -3.05
N GLU A 166 -37.09 -9.89 -4.09
CA GLU A 166 -36.69 -8.53 -4.46
C GLU A 166 -37.90 -7.64 -4.84
N ASN A 167 -39.05 -8.26 -5.10
CA ASN A 167 -40.33 -7.62 -5.34
C ASN A 167 -41.10 -7.27 -4.06
N ASN A 168 -40.62 -7.66 -2.87
CA ASN A 168 -41.26 -7.28 -1.62
C ASN A 168 -41.07 -5.79 -1.38
N GLN A 169 -42.17 -5.12 -1.07
CA GLN A 169 -42.12 -3.70 -0.76
C GLN A 169 -41.73 -3.49 0.70
N LEU A 170 -41.00 -2.42 0.97
CA LEU A 170 -40.60 -2.01 2.31
C LEU A 170 -40.80 -0.50 2.42
N SER A 171 -41.47 -0.06 3.48
CA SER A 171 -41.57 1.36 3.82
C SER A 171 -40.36 1.81 4.63
N LEU A 172 -40.10 3.13 4.65
CA LEU A 172 -39.06 3.70 5.50
C LEU A 172 -39.43 3.57 6.99
N VAL A 173 -40.72 3.65 7.33
CA VAL A 173 -41.24 3.43 8.69
C VAL A 173 -40.80 2.06 9.23
N ASN A 174 -40.98 1.00 8.44
CA ASN A 174 -40.60 -0.35 8.87
C ASN A 174 -39.10 -0.46 9.18
N LEU A 175 -38.23 0.15 8.36
CA LEU A 175 -36.79 0.17 8.63
C LEU A 175 -36.44 0.97 9.88
N PHE A 176 -37.12 2.09 10.11
CA PHE A 176 -36.93 2.92 11.29
C PHE A 176 -37.30 2.16 12.56
N GLU A 177 -38.48 1.54 12.59
CA GLU A 177 -38.98 0.75 13.72
C GLU A 177 -38.08 -0.46 14.03
N GLN A 178 -37.68 -1.22 13.00
CA GLN A 178 -36.73 -2.35 13.14
C GLN A 178 -35.39 -1.93 13.76
N ASN A 179 -35.00 -0.66 13.60
CA ASN A 179 -33.76 -0.12 14.12
C ASN A 179 -33.94 0.74 15.37
N GLU A 180 -35.16 0.98 15.84
CA GLU A 180 -35.50 2.03 16.81
C GLU A 180 -34.64 1.98 18.07
N LYS A 181 -34.48 0.78 18.67
CA LYS A 181 -33.64 0.55 19.85
C LYS A 181 -32.17 0.96 19.63
N TYR A 182 -31.64 0.76 18.42
CA TYR A 182 -30.28 1.15 18.08
C TYR A 182 -30.20 2.63 17.75
N LEU A 183 -31.18 3.17 17.03
CA LEU A 183 -31.24 4.60 16.69
C LEU A 183 -31.22 5.46 17.95
N LYS A 184 -32.06 5.16 18.95
CA LYS A 184 -32.07 5.85 20.26
C LYS A 184 -30.75 5.77 21.03
N LYS A 185 -29.87 4.82 20.69
CA LYS A 185 -28.56 4.66 21.32
C LYS A 185 -27.45 5.38 20.56
N GLU A 186 -27.55 5.47 19.24
CA GLU A 186 -26.49 5.95 18.37
C GLU A 186 -26.70 7.40 17.90
N LEU A 187 -27.94 7.90 17.90
CA LEU A 187 -28.30 9.26 17.53
C LEU A 187 -28.72 10.06 18.76
N ASP A 188 -28.51 11.39 18.72
CA ASP A 188 -29.10 12.29 19.69
C ASP A 188 -30.61 12.54 19.40
N GLU A 189 -31.29 13.22 20.32
CA GLU A 189 -32.74 13.48 20.21
C GLU A 189 -33.13 14.33 19.00
N ALA A 190 -32.25 15.19 18.48
CA ALA A 190 -32.53 16.00 17.30
C ALA A 190 -32.37 15.15 16.02
N ASP A 191 -31.25 14.44 15.90
CA ASP A 191 -30.94 13.50 14.81
C ASP A 191 -32.03 12.41 14.70
N TYR A 192 -32.43 11.84 15.84
CA TYR A 192 -33.44 10.78 15.91
C TYR A 192 -34.79 11.25 15.38
N ARG A 193 -35.23 12.46 15.78
CA ARG A 193 -36.49 13.05 15.31
C ARG A 193 -36.46 13.36 13.82
N GLU A 194 -35.38 13.97 13.33
CA GLU A 194 -35.23 14.28 11.90
C GLU A 194 -35.28 13.00 11.03
N LEU A 195 -34.57 11.95 11.45
CA LEU A 195 -34.64 10.67 10.74
C LEU A 195 -36.05 10.07 10.80
N GLY A 196 -36.73 10.18 11.95
CA GLY A 196 -38.11 9.72 12.11
C GLY A 196 -39.10 10.45 11.20
N GLU A 197 -38.96 11.77 11.08
CA GLU A 197 -39.76 12.60 10.16
C GLU A 197 -39.51 12.20 8.71
N PHE A 198 -38.25 12.02 8.30
CA PHE A 198 -37.92 11.53 6.96
C PHE A 198 -38.50 10.14 6.69
N CYS A 199 -38.44 9.26 7.69
CA CYS A 199 -38.94 7.89 7.59
C CYS A 199 -40.45 7.76 7.77
N SER A 200 -41.19 8.84 8.04
CA SER A 200 -42.65 8.81 8.23
C SER A 200 -43.44 8.38 6.99
N ASP A 201 -42.76 8.30 5.84
CA ASP A 201 -43.33 7.79 4.61
C ASP A 201 -43.66 6.29 4.69
N ILE A 202 -44.97 6.01 4.78
CA ILE A 202 -45.54 4.66 4.78
C ILE A 202 -45.55 4.01 3.39
N THR A 203 -45.15 4.72 2.34
CA THR A 203 -45.15 4.20 0.97
C THR A 203 -44.19 3.03 0.83
N GLU A 204 -44.76 1.92 0.42
CA GLU A 204 -44.06 0.67 0.16
C GLU A 204 -43.35 0.75 -1.20
N ARG A 205 -42.01 0.62 -1.19
CA ARG A 205 -41.14 0.66 -2.40
C ARG A 205 -40.26 -0.57 -2.48
N ARG A 206 -39.56 -0.76 -3.60
CA ARG A 206 -38.58 -1.85 -3.74
C ARG A 206 -37.59 -1.80 -2.58
N ARG A 207 -37.43 -2.92 -1.88
CA ARG A 207 -36.59 -3.03 -0.68
C ARG A 207 -35.18 -2.42 -0.83
N SER A 208 -34.51 -2.66 -1.95
CA SER A 208 -33.16 -2.15 -2.22
C SER A 208 -33.12 -0.63 -2.32
N GLU A 209 -34.14 -0.02 -2.92
CA GLU A 209 -34.31 1.43 -3.02
C GLU A 209 -34.55 2.03 -1.63
N THR A 210 -35.49 1.46 -0.86
CA THR A 210 -35.80 1.93 0.51
C THR A 210 -34.58 1.86 1.43
N ILE A 211 -33.83 0.75 1.39
CA ILE A 211 -32.59 0.59 2.19
C ILE A 211 -31.55 1.63 1.78
N ARG A 212 -31.39 1.90 0.48
CA ARG A 212 -30.46 2.92 0.00
C ARG A 212 -30.85 4.30 0.53
N GLN A 213 -32.12 4.70 0.36
CA GLN A 213 -32.63 5.99 0.86
C GLN A 213 -32.44 6.15 2.37
N PHE A 214 -32.80 5.12 3.15
CA PHE A 214 -32.61 5.12 4.61
C PHE A 214 -31.13 5.29 4.98
N ASN A 215 -30.24 4.51 4.36
CA ASN A 215 -28.81 4.55 4.66
C ASN A 215 -28.17 5.88 4.23
N GLU A 216 -28.55 6.43 3.07
CA GLU A 216 -28.09 7.73 2.59
C GLU A 216 -28.47 8.83 3.57
N LYS A 217 -29.74 8.89 3.99
CA LYS A 217 -30.20 9.87 4.98
C LYS A 217 -29.50 9.70 6.33
N TYR A 218 -29.34 8.46 6.81
CA TYR A 218 -28.63 8.19 8.05
C TYR A 218 -27.17 8.63 7.99
N ILE A 219 -26.47 8.36 6.87
CA ILE A 219 -25.08 8.79 6.66
C ILE A 219 -25.00 10.32 6.62
N GLN A 220 -25.92 11.00 5.93
CA GLN A 220 -25.99 12.47 5.92
C GLN A 220 -26.10 13.05 7.34
N ILE A 221 -26.94 12.44 8.18
CA ILE A 221 -27.06 12.83 9.59
C ILE A 221 -25.73 12.63 10.34
N LEU A 222 -25.05 11.50 10.13
CA LEU A 222 -23.73 11.30 10.75
C LEU A 222 -22.69 12.31 10.25
N GLU A 223 -22.75 12.72 8.99
CA GLU A 223 -21.76 13.60 8.38
C GLU A 223 -21.96 15.07 8.74
N ARG A 224 -23.17 15.51 9.09
CA ARG A 224 -23.45 16.91 9.48
C ARG A 224 -22.59 17.39 10.66
N ASN A 225 -22.32 16.49 11.59
CA ASN A 225 -21.52 16.76 12.79
C ASN A 225 -20.00 16.82 12.51
N GLU A 226 -19.56 16.51 11.29
CA GLU A 226 -18.15 16.60 10.87
C GLU A 226 -17.79 17.90 10.14
N ASP A 227 -18.69 18.90 10.09
CA ASP A 227 -18.54 20.09 9.26
C ASP A 227 -18.36 19.75 7.76
N TYR A 228 -19.09 18.71 7.31
CA TYR A 228 -18.92 18.11 5.99
C TYR A 228 -19.21 19.10 4.86
N GLU A 229 -20.16 20.03 5.06
CA GLU A 229 -20.51 21.08 4.10
C GLU A 229 -19.36 22.06 3.82
N ASN A 230 -18.49 22.30 4.81
CA ASN A 230 -17.36 23.22 4.65
C ASN A 230 -16.08 22.52 4.18
N LYS A 231 -15.95 21.22 4.45
CA LYS A 231 -14.77 20.42 4.10
C LYS A 231 -14.72 19.99 2.63
N ASN A 232 -13.52 19.70 2.18
CA ASN A 232 -13.22 19.34 0.80
C ASN A 232 -13.08 17.83 0.64
N ALA A 233 -13.52 17.31 -0.49
CA ALA A 233 -13.25 15.94 -0.92
C ALA A 233 -11.85 15.78 -1.54
N VAL A 234 -11.28 16.87 -2.05
CA VAL A 234 -9.92 16.91 -2.56
C VAL A 234 -9.29 18.25 -2.19
N ILE A 235 -8.03 18.20 -1.75
CA ILE A 235 -7.14 19.37 -1.80
C ILE A 235 -5.99 19.02 -2.74
N TYR A 236 -5.74 19.87 -3.73
CA TYR A 236 -4.58 19.79 -4.61
C TYR A 236 -3.66 20.97 -4.35
N LEU A 237 -2.40 20.70 -4.04
CA LEU A 237 -1.35 21.69 -3.84
C LEU A 237 -0.37 21.61 -5.01
N ASN A 238 -0.01 22.75 -5.59
CA ASN A 238 1.06 22.82 -6.60
C ASN A 238 2.22 23.68 -6.08
N ILE A 239 3.29 23.03 -5.66
CA ILE A 239 4.47 23.68 -5.07
C ILE A 239 5.49 23.94 -6.16
N ASP A 240 5.89 25.20 -6.32
CA ASP A 240 6.81 25.69 -7.34
C ASP A 240 7.90 26.61 -6.77
N GLN A 241 8.76 27.11 -7.66
CA GLN A 241 9.88 27.98 -7.33
C GLN A 241 9.41 29.32 -6.74
N ASP A 242 8.38 29.93 -7.31
CA ASP A 242 7.84 31.23 -6.89
C ASP A 242 7.38 31.20 -5.43
N LEU A 243 6.81 30.08 -4.98
CA LEU A 243 6.45 29.91 -3.58
C LEU A 243 7.68 29.94 -2.66
N LEU A 244 8.79 29.26 -3.01
CA LEU A 244 10.02 29.30 -2.22
C LEU A 244 10.57 30.74 -2.13
N GLU A 245 10.52 31.50 -3.22
CA GLU A 245 11.02 32.88 -3.29
C GLU A 245 10.25 33.87 -2.41
N SER A 246 9.03 33.50 -2.00
CA SER A 246 8.25 34.24 -1.00
C SER A 246 8.81 34.09 0.43
N PHE A 247 9.81 33.23 0.64
CA PHE A 247 10.44 33.00 1.94
C PHE A 247 11.92 33.38 1.95
N ASN A 248 12.36 33.95 3.07
CA ASN A 248 13.76 34.31 3.28
C ASN A 248 14.63 33.17 3.83
N SER A 249 14.05 31.99 4.05
CA SER A 249 14.75 30.80 4.55
C SER A 249 14.03 29.53 4.10
N LYS A 250 14.83 28.52 3.71
CA LYS A 250 14.36 27.18 3.36
C LYS A 250 13.59 26.52 4.51
N GLU A 251 14.03 26.72 5.76
CA GLU A 251 13.36 26.14 6.94
C GLU A 251 11.97 26.76 7.17
N LYS A 252 11.80 28.07 6.95
CA LYS A 252 10.49 28.73 7.04
C LYS A 252 9.55 28.25 5.95
N PHE A 253 10.07 28.06 4.74
CA PHE A 253 9.31 27.48 3.63
C PHE A 253 8.84 26.06 3.98
N TYR A 254 9.70 25.20 4.53
CA TYR A 254 9.28 23.87 4.99
C TYR A 254 8.27 23.92 6.13
N GLY A 255 8.48 24.80 7.12
CA GLY A 255 7.54 25.01 8.23
C GLY A 255 6.17 25.47 7.75
N TYR A 256 6.13 26.37 6.75
CA TYR A 256 4.91 26.80 6.10
C TYR A 256 4.16 25.63 5.45
N LEU A 257 4.86 24.82 4.64
CA LEU A 257 4.26 23.67 3.98
C LEU A 257 3.73 22.63 4.99
N PHE A 258 4.40 22.46 6.13
CA PHE A 258 3.91 21.62 7.23
C PHE A 258 2.61 22.16 7.83
N GLU A 259 2.48 23.47 8.05
CA GLU A 259 1.21 24.07 8.48
C GLU A 259 0.12 23.98 7.41
N VAL A 260 0.48 24.10 6.12
CA VAL A 260 -0.46 23.86 5.01
C VAL A 260 -0.97 22.42 5.04
N ILE A 261 -0.11 21.43 5.29
CA ILE A 261 -0.53 20.02 5.44
C ILE A 261 -1.47 19.85 6.62
N LYS A 262 -1.17 20.42 7.79
CA LYS A 262 -2.06 20.39 8.97
C LYS A 262 -3.42 20.99 8.67
N LYS A 263 -3.43 22.20 8.10
CA LYS A 263 -4.68 22.88 7.72
C LYS A 263 -5.46 22.10 6.66
N SER A 264 -4.76 21.46 5.73
CA SER A 264 -5.36 20.58 4.72
C SER A 264 -5.99 19.34 5.36
N TYR A 265 -5.32 18.74 6.36
CA TYR A 265 -5.89 17.64 7.15
C TYR A 265 -7.21 18.05 7.77
N ASP A 266 -7.25 19.18 8.47
CA ASP A 266 -8.47 19.68 9.13
C ASP A 266 -9.59 19.99 8.13
N SER A 267 -9.24 20.42 6.91
CA SER A 267 -10.17 20.87 5.87
C SER A 267 -10.60 19.79 4.87
N ILE A 268 -10.13 18.54 5.00
CA ILE A 268 -10.48 17.40 4.14
C ILE A 268 -11.47 16.49 4.86
N GLN A 269 -12.49 15.95 4.19
CA GLN A 269 -13.41 14.99 4.82
C GLN A 269 -12.72 13.63 5.08
N ASN A 270 -13.28 12.79 5.95
CA ASN A 270 -12.72 11.47 6.19
C ASN A 270 -12.78 10.58 4.91
N HIS A 271 -11.76 9.74 4.68
CA HIS A 271 -11.59 8.87 3.50
C HIS A 271 -11.39 9.59 2.16
N LYS A 272 -11.01 10.88 2.19
CA LYS A 272 -10.79 11.73 1.02
C LYS A 272 -9.30 12.08 0.83
N THR A 273 -8.97 12.78 -0.26
CA THR A 273 -7.60 12.83 -0.81
C THR A 273 -6.91 14.20 -0.66
N LEU A 274 -5.63 14.16 -0.29
CA LEU A 274 -4.69 15.27 -0.47
C LEU A 274 -3.72 14.90 -1.60
N LEU A 275 -3.55 15.80 -2.58
CA LEU A 275 -2.57 15.68 -3.65
C LEU A 275 -1.57 16.83 -3.56
N ILE A 276 -0.29 16.51 -3.73
CA ILE A 276 0.79 17.50 -3.69
C ILE A 276 1.66 17.30 -4.92
N ARG A 277 1.58 18.23 -5.87
CA ARG A 277 2.55 18.31 -6.96
C ARG A 277 3.76 19.13 -6.49
N ILE A 278 4.94 18.57 -6.71
CA ILE A 278 6.22 19.21 -6.40
C ILE A 278 6.96 19.39 -7.72
N ARG A 279 7.14 20.64 -8.13
CA ARG A 279 7.95 21.00 -9.29
C ARG A 279 9.44 20.99 -8.93
N ASN A 280 10.29 21.20 -9.92
CA ASN A 280 11.71 21.44 -9.67
C ASN A 280 11.90 22.82 -9.02
N ILE A 281 12.64 22.84 -7.90
CA ILE A 281 12.84 24.02 -7.05
C ILE A 281 14.31 24.08 -6.69
N LEU A 282 14.99 25.17 -7.03
CA LEU A 282 16.41 25.38 -6.74
C LEU A 282 16.60 26.25 -5.50
N HIS A 283 17.40 25.76 -4.58
CA HIS A 283 17.90 26.52 -3.43
C HIS A 283 19.41 26.34 -3.31
N ASN A 284 20.15 27.45 -3.33
CA ASN A 284 21.62 27.45 -3.31
C ASN A 284 22.22 26.48 -4.34
N ASP A 285 21.73 26.53 -5.58
CA ASP A 285 22.17 25.68 -6.68
C ASP A 285 21.84 24.19 -6.52
N ILE A 286 21.04 23.77 -5.54
CA ILE A 286 20.61 22.37 -5.36
C ILE A 286 19.10 22.27 -5.62
N ASN A 287 18.68 21.24 -6.36
CA ASN A 287 17.26 20.96 -6.57
C ASN A 287 16.68 20.23 -5.35
N ILE A 288 15.83 20.90 -4.59
CA ILE A 288 15.27 20.40 -3.33
C ILE A 288 13.98 19.59 -3.50
N LYS A 289 13.58 19.28 -4.74
CA LYS A 289 12.36 18.49 -5.05
C LYS A 289 12.29 17.17 -4.27
N TRP A 290 13.42 16.47 -4.14
CA TRP A 290 13.47 15.20 -3.42
C TRP A 290 13.61 15.35 -1.89
N GLU A 291 14.17 16.45 -1.40
CA GLU A 291 14.08 16.81 0.03
C GLU A 291 12.61 17.05 0.42
N LEU A 292 11.87 17.81 -0.40
CA LEU A 292 10.43 18.05 -0.23
C LEU A 292 9.63 16.75 -0.27
N TYR A 293 9.92 15.85 -1.22
CA TYR A 293 9.35 14.50 -1.23
C TYR A 293 9.52 13.80 0.13
N ALA A 294 10.75 13.78 0.66
CA ALA A 294 11.04 13.10 1.90
C ALA A 294 10.31 13.74 3.10
N TYR A 295 10.45 15.05 3.26
CA TYR A 295 9.97 15.77 4.44
C TYR A 295 8.45 15.86 4.47
N LEU A 296 7.80 16.22 3.34
CA LEU A 296 6.35 16.32 3.29
C LEU A 296 5.69 14.94 3.47
N THR A 297 6.28 13.88 2.92
CA THR A 297 5.74 12.52 3.08
C THR A 297 5.82 12.03 4.52
N ILE A 298 6.99 12.16 5.16
CA ILE A 298 7.17 11.73 6.55
C ILE A 298 6.31 12.57 7.49
N PHE A 299 6.30 13.90 7.30
CA PHE A 299 5.47 14.80 8.10
C PHE A 299 3.99 14.46 7.94
N ALA A 300 3.47 14.37 6.71
CA ALA A 300 2.07 14.09 6.45
C ALA A 300 1.60 12.79 7.12
N GLU A 301 2.45 11.76 7.20
CA GLU A 301 2.09 10.49 7.86
C GLU A 301 2.19 10.51 9.39
N LYS A 302 2.99 11.41 9.99
CA LYS A 302 3.44 11.29 11.39
C LYS A 302 3.28 12.56 12.24
N PHE A 303 2.64 13.61 11.74
CA PHE A 303 2.53 14.90 12.44
C PHE A 303 1.57 14.90 13.64
N LEU A 304 0.63 13.93 13.72
CA LEU A 304 -0.28 13.78 14.86
C LEU A 304 0.22 12.72 15.83
N GLN A 305 -0.12 12.88 17.11
CA GLN A 305 -0.01 11.83 18.13
C GLN A 305 -1.41 11.47 18.60
N VAL A 306 -1.80 10.20 18.42
CA VAL A 306 -3.15 9.74 18.75
C VAL A 306 -3.11 8.57 19.72
N GLU A 307 -4.08 8.53 20.64
CA GLU A 307 -4.34 7.36 21.47
C GLU A 307 -5.27 6.40 20.72
N TYR A 308 -4.73 5.30 20.21
CA TYR A 308 -5.54 4.28 19.55
C TYR A 308 -6.27 3.40 20.56
N ASN A 309 -7.45 2.89 20.16
CA ASN A 309 -8.11 1.84 20.90
C ASN A 309 -7.26 0.55 20.84
N LYS A 310 -6.91 -0.01 22.00
CA LYS A 310 -5.94 -1.11 22.22
C LYS A 310 -6.32 -2.45 21.60
N THR A 311 -7.48 -2.52 20.95
CA THR A 311 -7.89 -3.70 20.19
C THR A 311 -6.85 -4.03 19.10
N PHE A 312 -6.22 -3.02 18.50
CA PHE A 312 -5.19 -3.24 17.48
C PHE A 312 -3.81 -2.63 17.76
N TYR A 313 -3.71 -1.54 18.54
CA TYR A 313 -2.42 -1.00 18.97
C TYR A 313 -1.86 -1.83 20.14
N LYS A 314 -0.63 -2.36 19.98
CA LYS A 314 0.07 -3.22 20.97
C LYS A 314 1.35 -2.55 21.49
N PRO A 315 1.24 -1.42 22.22
CA PRO A 315 2.41 -0.65 22.64
C PRO A 315 3.36 -1.45 23.54
N GLU A 316 2.85 -2.38 24.36
CA GLU A 316 3.68 -3.24 25.21
C GLU A 316 4.58 -4.19 24.43
N GLU A 317 4.15 -4.65 23.25
CA GLU A 317 4.94 -5.55 22.40
C GLU A 317 6.01 -4.77 21.65
N ILE A 318 5.63 -3.63 21.06
CA ILE A 318 6.52 -2.78 20.26
C ILE A 318 7.58 -2.13 21.16
N CYS A 319 7.17 -1.59 22.32
CA CYS A 319 8.11 -1.00 23.27
C CYS A 319 9.10 -2.04 23.78
N ALA A 320 8.66 -3.27 24.10
CA ALA A 320 9.55 -4.32 24.55
C ALA A 320 10.60 -4.68 23.48
N ASP A 321 10.20 -4.74 22.21
CA ASP A 321 11.10 -4.96 21.08
C ASP A 321 12.15 -3.84 20.96
N VAL A 322 11.73 -2.57 21.00
CA VAL A 322 12.65 -1.42 20.93
C VAL A 322 13.62 -1.43 22.11
N LEU A 323 13.17 -1.76 23.32
CA LEU A 323 14.03 -1.84 24.51
C LEU A 323 15.06 -2.96 24.42
N GLU A 324 14.67 -4.14 23.91
CA GLU A 324 15.60 -5.24 23.64
C GLU A 324 16.59 -4.85 22.55
N TYR A 325 16.12 -4.29 21.44
CA TYR A 325 16.94 -3.97 20.29
C TYR A 325 17.95 -2.84 20.59
N ARG A 326 17.53 -1.78 21.29
CA ARG A 326 18.35 -0.58 21.57
C ARG A 326 19.23 -0.71 22.81
N PHE A 327 18.74 -1.35 23.88
CA PHE A 327 19.42 -1.36 25.18
C PHE A 327 19.73 -2.77 25.70
N ASP A 328 19.44 -3.84 24.95
CA ASP A 328 19.57 -5.23 25.39
C ASP A 328 18.73 -5.54 26.65
N ILE A 329 17.62 -4.79 26.85
CA ILE A 329 16.69 -4.99 27.96
C ILE A 329 15.62 -5.98 27.54
N LYS A 330 15.83 -7.26 27.84
CA LYS A 330 14.87 -8.33 27.55
C LYS A 330 13.78 -8.43 28.61
N LEU A 331 12.52 -8.37 28.17
CA LEU A 331 11.36 -8.44 29.07
C LEU A 331 10.71 -9.83 29.03
N SER A 332 10.52 -10.43 30.21
CA SER A 332 9.71 -11.64 30.37
C SER A 332 8.23 -11.36 30.09
N VAL A 333 7.43 -12.42 29.94
CA VAL A 333 5.98 -12.30 29.71
C VAL A 333 5.30 -11.54 30.85
N GLU A 334 5.71 -11.74 32.10
CA GLU A 334 5.17 -11.03 33.27
C GLU A 334 5.50 -9.54 33.23
N LYS A 335 6.73 -9.18 32.84
CA LYS A 335 7.14 -7.77 32.70
C LYS A 335 6.43 -7.06 31.56
N LYS A 336 6.23 -7.75 30.42
CA LYS A 336 5.39 -7.22 29.32
C LYS A 336 3.95 -6.97 29.77
N LYS A 337 3.38 -7.83 30.62
CA LYS A 337 2.04 -7.60 31.21
C LYS A 337 2.00 -6.36 32.10
N LEU A 338 3.04 -6.10 32.90
CA LEU A 338 3.14 -4.88 33.70
C LEU A 338 3.21 -3.62 32.83
N LEU A 339 3.99 -3.66 31.76
CA LEU A 339 4.04 -2.58 30.77
C LEU A 339 2.66 -2.37 30.09
N GLY A 340 1.94 -3.45 29.78
CA GLY A 340 0.56 -3.39 29.31
C GLY A 340 -0.43 -2.80 30.33
N LYS A 341 -0.19 -2.98 31.64
CA LYS A 341 -0.98 -2.31 32.71
C LYS A 341 -0.67 -0.81 32.78
N TYR A 342 0.60 -0.43 32.64
CA TYR A 342 1.01 0.98 32.55
C TYR A 342 0.32 1.70 31.39
N TYR A 343 0.35 1.11 30.19
CA TYR A 343 -0.36 1.68 29.04
C TYR A 343 -1.88 1.70 29.22
N LYS A 344 -2.44 0.88 30.13
CA LYS A 344 -3.85 0.89 30.58
C LYS A 344 -4.16 1.89 31.68
N ASN A 345 -3.22 2.74 32.08
CA ASN A 345 -3.39 3.70 33.17
C ASN A 345 -3.82 3.00 34.46
N SER A 346 -3.42 1.73 34.63
CA SER A 346 -3.72 0.92 35.81
C SER A 346 -2.51 0.79 36.74
N LEU A 347 -1.41 1.45 36.40
CA LEU A 347 -0.10 1.37 37.04
C LEU A 347 0.69 2.64 36.68
N GLU A 348 1.39 3.22 37.66
CA GLU A 348 2.23 4.41 37.47
C GLU A 348 3.66 4.02 37.03
N TYR A 349 4.39 4.93 36.38
CA TYR A 349 5.75 4.61 35.91
C TYR A 349 6.70 4.22 37.05
N SER A 350 6.54 4.81 38.25
CA SER A 350 7.32 4.49 39.45
C SER A 350 7.26 3.00 39.83
N GLU A 351 6.17 2.32 39.47
CA GLU A 351 6.04 0.88 39.72
C GLU A 351 6.82 0.04 38.67
N LEU A 352 7.13 0.60 37.49
CA LEU A 352 8.02 -0.01 36.51
C LEU A 352 9.50 0.15 36.88
N GLU A 353 9.86 1.17 37.69
CA GLU A 353 11.24 1.43 38.11
C GLU A 353 11.87 0.30 38.94
N ALA A 354 11.07 -0.63 39.46
CA ALA A 354 11.59 -1.86 40.08
C ALA A 354 12.24 -2.82 39.04
N MET A 355 11.94 -2.65 37.75
CA MET A 355 12.56 -3.46 36.69
C MET A 355 13.97 -2.98 36.38
N LYS A 356 14.91 -3.93 36.24
CA LYS A 356 16.29 -3.63 35.81
C LYS A 356 16.30 -2.84 34.50
N GLY A 357 16.89 -1.65 34.51
CA GLY A 357 17.05 -0.77 33.34
C GLY A 357 16.00 0.34 33.24
N PHE A 358 14.88 0.26 33.96
CA PHE A 358 13.78 1.24 33.91
C PHE A 358 14.03 2.48 34.78
N GLN A 359 15.10 2.50 35.57
CA GLN A 359 15.56 3.69 36.29
C GLN A 359 16.24 4.70 35.35
N ASN A 360 16.55 4.30 34.11
CA ASN A 360 17.24 5.14 33.13
C ASN A 360 16.25 6.10 32.44
N GLU A 361 16.55 7.40 32.48
CA GLU A 361 15.70 8.44 31.85
C GLU A 361 15.45 8.21 30.35
N LYS A 362 16.43 7.67 29.61
CA LYS A 362 16.26 7.35 28.18
C LYS A 362 15.25 6.22 27.96
N VAL A 363 15.25 5.23 28.86
CA VAL A 363 14.26 4.14 28.84
C VAL A 363 12.88 4.68 29.17
N ARG A 364 12.77 5.57 30.17
CA ARG A 364 11.53 6.25 30.51
C ARG A 364 10.91 6.99 29.33
N LYS A 365 11.68 7.81 28.62
CA LYS A 365 11.20 8.56 27.44
C LYS A 365 10.63 7.64 26.35
N ILE A 366 11.27 6.48 26.12
CA ILE A 366 10.79 5.51 25.13
C ILE A 366 9.50 4.83 25.57
N VAL A 367 9.40 4.44 26.84
CA VAL A 367 8.18 3.88 27.40
C VAL A 367 7.04 4.91 27.33
N GLU A 368 7.31 6.18 27.65
CA GLU A 368 6.30 7.25 27.55
C GLU A 368 5.86 7.50 26.09
N TYR A 369 6.79 7.46 25.13
CA TYR A 369 6.49 7.64 23.70
C TYR A 369 5.41 6.67 23.18
N PHE A 370 5.47 5.40 23.57
CA PHE A 370 4.52 4.39 23.09
C PHE A 370 3.12 4.48 23.73
N ARG A 371 2.86 5.46 24.61
CA ARG A 371 1.49 5.73 25.09
C ARG A 371 0.58 6.19 23.96
N THR A 372 1.11 7.00 23.06
CA THR A 372 0.46 7.42 21.82
C THR A 372 1.12 6.72 20.64
N SER A 373 0.59 6.96 19.45
CA SER A 373 1.18 6.47 18.20
C SER A 373 1.12 7.58 17.17
N PRO A 374 2.15 7.72 16.32
CA PRO A 374 2.15 8.70 15.25
C PRO A 374 1.03 8.42 14.24
N ALA A 375 0.38 9.48 13.78
CA ALA A 375 -0.71 9.43 12.80
C ALA A 375 -0.70 10.68 11.91
N GLY A 376 -1.60 10.67 10.92
CA GLY A 376 -1.76 11.73 9.95
C GLY A 376 -2.47 11.18 8.71
N PHE A 377 -2.09 11.69 7.55
CA PHE A 377 -2.47 11.07 6.29
C PHE A 377 -1.82 9.69 6.11
N VAL A 378 -2.35 8.93 5.16
CA VAL A 378 -1.77 7.66 4.69
C VAL A 378 -1.18 7.89 3.30
N PHE A 379 0.12 7.62 3.14
CA PHE A 379 0.78 7.68 1.84
C PHE A 379 0.24 6.58 0.92
N ILE A 380 -0.20 6.98 -0.29
CA ILE A 380 -0.75 6.07 -1.29
C ILE A 380 0.23 5.84 -2.41
N ASP A 381 0.76 6.92 -3.00
CA ASP A 381 1.65 6.83 -4.15
C ASP A 381 2.44 8.11 -4.41
N CYS A 382 3.48 7.97 -5.23
CA CYS A 382 4.26 9.06 -5.81
C CYS A 382 4.34 8.84 -7.32
N PHE A 383 3.64 9.68 -8.08
CA PHE A 383 3.75 9.67 -9.54
C PHE A 383 4.96 10.50 -9.98
N VAL A 384 5.78 9.92 -10.86
CA VAL A 384 6.82 10.63 -11.60
C VAL A 384 6.20 11.10 -12.92
N LEU A 385 6.10 12.42 -13.08
CA LEU A 385 5.51 13.06 -14.25
C LEU A 385 6.62 13.55 -15.17
N LYS A 386 6.85 12.89 -16.32
CA LYS A 386 7.89 13.33 -17.27
C LYS A 386 7.51 14.67 -17.88
N THR A 387 8.43 15.63 -17.91
CA THR A 387 8.25 16.94 -18.56
C THR A 387 9.01 16.97 -19.89
N ASP A 388 8.47 17.67 -20.89
CA ASP A 388 9.15 17.83 -22.18
C ASP A 388 10.33 18.81 -22.08
N GLU A 389 10.20 19.83 -21.24
CA GLU A 389 11.27 20.78 -20.96
C GLU A 389 12.17 20.26 -19.84
N ALA A 390 13.48 20.29 -20.11
CA ALA A 390 14.51 20.00 -19.14
C ALA A 390 14.65 21.17 -18.17
N TYR A 391 14.61 20.86 -16.89
CA TYR A 391 14.90 21.81 -15.83
C TYR A 391 16.40 21.76 -15.47
N PRO A 392 17.06 22.90 -15.21
CA PRO A 392 18.47 22.91 -14.82
C PRO A 392 18.72 22.12 -13.54
N ASN A 393 19.73 21.26 -13.56
CA ASN A 393 20.29 20.64 -12.34
C ASN A 393 21.34 21.55 -11.70
N SER A 394 21.86 21.15 -10.54
CA SER A 394 22.96 21.86 -9.87
C SER A 394 24.18 21.98 -10.78
N LYS A 395 25.04 22.98 -10.55
CA LYS A 395 26.26 23.17 -11.36
C LYS A 395 27.15 21.93 -11.37
N GLU A 396 27.19 21.17 -10.27
CA GLU A 396 28.02 19.98 -10.14
C GLU A 396 27.52 18.81 -11.02
N ILE A 397 26.22 18.73 -11.30
CA ILE A 397 25.60 17.66 -12.11
C ILE A 397 24.78 18.21 -13.28
N ASN A 398 25.17 19.35 -13.82
CA ASN A 398 24.49 20.01 -14.94
C ASN A 398 24.51 19.19 -16.25
N PHE A 399 25.32 18.13 -16.31
CA PHE A 399 25.36 17.16 -17.39
C PHE A 399 24.18 16.17 -17.35
N ILE A 400 23.43 16.12 -16.24
CA ILE A 400 22.22 15.33 -16.09
C ILE A 400 21.02 16.23 -16.37
N SER A 401 20.25 15.90 -17.38
CA SER A 401 18.99 16.56 -17.70
C SER A 401 17.88 16.11 -16.72
N ASN A 402 17.27 17.06 -16.01
CA ASN A 402 16.16 16.80 -15.09
C ASN A 402 14.83 17.04 -15.81
N THR A 403 14.04 15.99 -16.04
CA THR A 403 12.83 16.08 -16.88
C THR A 403 11.62 15.49 -16.17
N ASN A 404 11.44 15.79 -14.88
CA ASN A 404 10.24 15.32 -14.18
C ASN A 404 9.77 16.25 -13.06
N ASP A 405 8.47 16.20 -12.81
CA ASP A 405 7.82 16.63 -11.58
C ASP A 405 7.42 15.41 -10.74
N LEU A 406 6.97 15.65 -9.50
CA LEU A 406 6.39 14.63 -8.62
C LEU A 406 4.93 14.97 -8.32
N LEU A 407 4.08 13.96 -8.18
CA LEU A 407 2.73 14.09 -7.64
C LEU A 407 2.50 13.06 -6.54
N LEU A 408 2.46 13.54 -5.30
CA LEU A 408 2.19 12.73 -4.11
C LEU A 408 0.69 12.59 -3.89
N VAL A 409 0.27 11.40 -3.48
CA VAL A 409 -1.13 11.09 -3.19
C VAL A 409 -1.25 10.56 -1.76
N PHE A 410 -2.12 11.20 -0.99
CA PHE A 410 -2.38 10.90 0.41
C PHE A 410 -3.88 10.72 0.66
N LEU A 411 -4.26 9.83 1.58
CA LEU A 411 -5.64 9.69 2.06
C LEU A 411 -5.75 10.04 3.54
N ARG A 412 -6.82 10.75 3.92
CA ARG A 412 -7.18 10.96 5.33
C ARG A 412 -7.98 9.77 5.83
N HIS A 413 -7.55 9.13 6.91
CA HIS A 413 -8.29 8.03 7.55
C HIS A 413 -8.39 8.23 9.06
N ASP A 414 -9.52 8.78 9.49
CA ASP A 414 -9.88 8.89 10.90
C ASP A 414 -10.79 7.74 11.33
N ILE A 415 -10.57 7.26 12.55
CA ILE A 415 -11.41 6.21 13.14
C ILE A 415 -12.77 6.80 13.51
N ASP A 416 -13.77 6.56 12.67
CA ASP A 416 -15.16 6.75 13.04
C ASP A 416 -15.69 5.52 13.79
N LYS A 417 -16.11 5.72 15.05
CA LYS A 417 -16.62 4.64 15.91
C LYS A 417 -18.13 4.45 15.78
N ARG A 418 -18.85 5.41 15.20
CA ARG A 418 -20.31 5.41 15.07
C ARG A 418 -20.76 4.27 14.16
N LYS A 419 -21.86 3.61 14.54
CA LYS A 419 -22.40 2.51 13.74
C LYS A 419 -23.00 3.04 12.44
N ILE A 420 -22.76 2.30 11.37
CA ILE A 420 -23.32 2.56 10.05
C ILE A 420 -24.25 1.40 9.72
N PRO A 421 -25.48 1.65 9.24
CA PRO A 421 -26.41 0.59 8.86
C PRO A 421 -25.82 -0.35 7.81
N CYS A 422 -26.28 -1.60 7.82
CA CYS A 422 -25.86 -2.57 6.82
C CYS A 422 -26.29 -2.12 5.41
N PRO A 423 -25.38 -2.06 4.41
CA PRO A 423 -25.70 -1.63 3.04
C PRO A 423 -26.56 -2.63 2.26
N VAL A 424 -27.04 -3.68 2.93
CA VAL A 424 -27.79 -4.78 2.32
C VAL A 424 -29.16 -4.98 2.96
N CYS A 425 -29.30 -4.71 4.26
CA CYS A 425 -30.57 -4.87 4.97
C CYS A 425 -30.98 -3.67 5.81
N GLY A 426 -30.21 -2.58 5.83
CA GLY A 426 -30.50 -1.38 6.64
C GLY A 426 -30.36 -1.58 8.15
N SER A 427 -29.96 -2.76 8.63
CA SER A 427 -29.93 -3.06 10.06
C SER A 427 -28.69 -2.51 10.77
N LEU A 428 -28.90 -1.94 11.96
CA LEU A 428 -27.92 -1.53 12.96
C LEU A 428 -27.64 -2.60 14.02
N LYS A 429 -28.25 -3.79 13.89
CA LYS A 429 -27.87 -5.01 14.63
C LYS A 429 -26.53 -5.51 14.08
N ILE A 430 -25.44 -4.84 14.44
CA ILE A 430 -24.07 -5.05 13.92
C ILE A 430 -23.03 -5.12 15.04
N SER A 431 -21.88 -5.71 14.74
CA SER A 431 -20.69 -5.73 15.63
C SER A 431 -19.44 -5.33 14.85
N GLY A 432 -18.49 -4.60 15.46
CA GLY A 432 -17.29 -4.16 14.76
C GLY A 432 -16.08 -4.00 15.67
N ASN A 433 -15.23 -5.03 15.72
CA ASN A 433 -13.94 -5.02 16.43
C ASN A 433 -12.73 -5.10 15.46
N SER A 434 -12.97 -5.12 14.14
CA SER A 434 -11.94 -5.33 13.12
C SER A 434 -11.70 -4.04 12.32
N TYR A 435 -10.44 -3.81 11.91
CA TYR A 435 -10.02 -2.59 11.22
C TYR A 435 -9.26 -2.93 9.94
N PRO A 436 -9.88 -3.23 8.79
CA PRO A 436 -9.18 -3.76 7.60
C PRO A 436 -7.93 -2.97 7.17
N GLU A 437 -7.90 -1.67 7.43
CA GLU A 437 -6.77 -0.77 7.25
C GLU A 437 -6.65 0.11 8.51
N ILE A 438 -5.46 0.66 8.79
CA ILE A 438 -5.28 1.63 9.87
C ILE A 438 -6.21 2.82 9.62
N GLY A 439 -6.96 3.23 10.64
CA GLY A 439 -7.96 4.31 10.53
C GLY A 439 -9.32 3.87 9.97
N VAL A 440 -9.47 2.67 9.40
CA VAL A 440 -10.73 2.20 8.79
C VAL A 440 -11.40 1.14 9.64
N LYS A 441 -12.49 1.47 10.32
CA LYS A 441 -13.28 0.51 11.10
C LYS A 441 -14.23 -0.27 10.20
N SER A 442 -14.34 -1.59 10.44
CA SER A 442 -15.31 -2.46 9.77
C SER A 442 -16.38 -2.99 10.72
N TRP A 443 -17.57 -3.20 10.15
CA TRP A 443 -18.76 -3.71 10.79
C TRP A 443 -19.13 -5.05 10.17
N GLU A 444 -19.68 -5.96 10.98
CA GLU A 444 -20.25 -7.23 10.56
C GLU A 444 -21.72 -7.28 10.95
N CYS A 445 -22.60 -7.50 9.96
CA CYS A 445 -24.05 -7.55 10.18
C CYS A 445 -24.48 -8.79 10.99
N LYS A 446 -25.26 -8.57 12.05
CA LYS A 446 -25.81 -9.63 12.91
C LYS A 446 -27.30 -9.87 12.71
N ASN A 447 -27.92 -9.19 11.74
CA ASN A 447 -29.28 -9.54 11.29
C ASN A 447 -29.26 -10.92 10.59
N PRO A 448 -29.94 -11.95 11.13
CA PRO A 448 -30.00 -13.29 10.52
C PRO A 448 -30.73 -13.32 9.17
N PHE A 449 -31.58 -12.33 8.89
CA PHE A 449 -32.29 -12.17 7.61
C PHE A 449 -31.52 -11.33 6.59
N CYS A 450 -30.28 -10.91 6.90
CA CYS A 450 -29.45 -10.23 5.93
C CYS A 450 -29.13 -11.16 4.75
N SER A 451 -29.45 -10.71 3.53
CA SER A 451 -29.28 -11.49 2.30
C SER A 451 -27.84 -11.86 1.94
N ALA A 452 -26.88 -11.13 2.50
CA ALA A 452 -25.46 -11.31 2.25
C ALA A 452 -24.76 -12.18 3.31
N ARG A 453 -25.49 -13.02 4.06
CA ARG A 453 -24.89 -13.99 4.99
C ARG A 453 -24.17 -15.12 4.26
N SER A 454 -23.08 -15.59 4.86
CA SER A 454 -22.33 -16.74 4.36
C SER A 454 -23.01 -18.07 4.75
N LYS A 455 -22.62 -19.16 4.09
CA LYS A 455 -22.98 -20.55 4.46
C LYS A 455 -22.47 -21.02 5.83
N THR A 456 -21.64 -20.20 6.49
CA THR A 456 -21.18 -20.40 7.87
C THR A 456 -21.81 -19.35 8.79
N ASN A 457 -22.96 -18.80 8.38
CA ASN A 457 -23.74 -17.81 9.10
C ASN A 457 -22.96 -16.56 9.54
N ARG A 458 -21.91 -16.20 8.79
CA ARG A 458 -21.18 -14.95 9.01
C ARG A 458 -21.90 -13.82 8.29
N GLY A 459 -22.05 -12.67 8.96
CA GLY A 459 -22.61 -11.48 8.36
C GLY A 459 -21.74 -10.85 7.25
N LYS A 460 -22.36 -10.03 6.39
CA LYS A 460 -21.62 -9.13 5.49
C LYS A 460 -20.74 -8.21 6.30
N ARG A 461 -19.48 -8.07 5.86
CA ARG A 461 -18.53 -7.10 6.38
C ARG A 461 -18.44 -5.89 5.47
N TYR A 462 -18.40 -4.70 6.07
CA TYR A 462 -18.36 -3.43 5.37
C TYR A 462 -17.78 -2.33 6.27
N SER A 463 -17.35 -1.23 5.66
CA SER A 463 -16.93 0.02 6.31
C SER A 463 -17.51 1.21 5.53
N LYS A 464 -17.47 2.41 6.12
CA LYS A 464 -17.83 3.66 5.44
C LYS A 464 -17.12 3.80 4.09
N ARG A 465 -15.80 3.60 4.09
CA ARG A 465 -14.95 3.58 2.89
C ARG A 465 -15.46 2.60 1.82
N THR A 466 -15.78 1.36 2.20
CA THR A 466 -16.27 0.38 1.21
C THR A 466 -17.66 0.69 0.69
N ILE A 467 -18.52 1.34 1.49
CA ILE A 467 -19.86 1.78 1.06
C ILE A 467 -19.70 2.87 0.00
N LEU A 468 -18.94 3.93 0.31
CA LEU A 468 -18.61 5.03 -0.59
C LEU A 468 -18.08 4.51 -1.95
N MET A 469 -17.19 3.53 -1.91
CA MET A 469 -16.68 2.88 -3.10
C MET A 469 -17.74 2.04 -3.84
N GLN A 470 -18.47 1.16 -3.13
CA GLN A 470 -19.38 0.18 -3.74
C GLN A 470 -20.64 0.81 -4.37
N ASP A 471 -21.19 1.86 -3.76
CA ASP A 471 -22.44 2.45 -4.26
C ASP A 471 -22.25 3.06 -5.66
N SER A 472 -21.07 3.63 -5.91
CA SER A 472 -20.70 4.18 -7.22
C SER A 472 -20.55 3.14 -8.34
N LEU A 473 -20.39 1.84 -8.02
CA LEU A 473 -20.23 0.78 -9.03
C LEU A 473 -21.42 0.67 -9.99
N TYR A 474 -22.59 1.11 -9.56
CA TYR A 474 -23.83 1.04 -10.32
C TYR A 474 -24.23 2.40 -10.92
N ASP A 475 -23.39 3.42 -10.73
CA ASP A 475 -23.57 4.73 -11.32
C ASP A 475 -22.79 4.84 -12.63
N PHE A 476 -23.50 4.68 -13.75
CA PHE A 476 -22.93 4.70 -15.10
C PHE A 476 -22.97 6.08 -15.75
N THR A 477 -23.21 7.14 -14.97
CA THR A 477 -23.18 8.51 -15.50
C THR A 477 -21.78 8.84 -16.01
N GLU A 478 -21.72 9.58 -17.12
CA GLU A 478 -20.44 10.01 -17.70
C GLU A 478 -19.64 10.87 -16.71
N GLU A 479 -20.31 11.52 -15.77
CA GLU A 479 -19.69 12.34 -14.72
C GLU A 479 -18.97 11.49 -13.67
N ILE A 480 -19.42 10.29 -13.33
CA ILE A 480 -18.72 9.44 -12.34
C ILE A 480 -17.72 8.50 -13.00
N GLN A 481 -18.04 7.97 -14.17
CA GLN A 481 -17.18 7.01 -14.86
C GLN A 481 -15.83 7.65 -15.27
N ILE A 482 -14.76 6.90 -15.07
CA ILE A 482 -13.39 7.25 -15.44
C ILE A 482 -13.15 6.77 -16.88
N PRO A 483 -12.85 7.67 -17.81
CA PRO A 483 -12.61 7.29 -19.20
C PRO A 483 -11.42 6.34 -19.38
N ASN A 484 -11.53 5.40 -20.32
CA ASN A 484 -10.51 4.37 -20.58
C ASN A 484 -9.16 4.98 -21.03
N ASP A 485 -9.18 6.06 -21.80
CA ASP A 485 -7.99 6.83 -22.19
C ASP A 485 -7.26 7.36 -20.95
N LEU A 486 -8.02 7.85 -19.98
CA LEU A 486 -7.49 8.38 -18.73
C LEU A 486 -6.91 7.25 -17.86
N VAL A 487 -7.61 6.11 -17.74
CA VAL A 487 -7.05 4.94 -17.04
C VAL A 487 -5.77 4.45 -17.71
N ALA A 488 -5.76 4.33 -19.05
CA ALA A 488 -4.59 3.88 -19.79
C ALA A 488 -3.38 4.80 -19.60
N LEU A 489 -3.61 6.12 -19.49
CA LEU A 489 -2.58 7.12 -19.23
C LEU A 489 -2.02 7.02 -17.81
N TRP A 490 -2.89 6.91 -16.80
CA TRP A 490 -2.51 6.99 -15.38
C TRP A 490 -2.33 5.62 -14.69
N ARG A 491 -2.29 4.52 -15.45
CA ARG A 491 -2.15 3.15 -14.90
C ARG A 491 -0.78 2.83 -14.28
N LYS A 492 0.24 3.64 -14.57
CA LYS A 492 1.63 3.48 -14.12
C LYS A 492 2.00 4.66 -13.23
N ASP A 493 2.84 4.43 -12.22
CA ASP A 493 3.35 5.50 -11.35
C ASP A 493 4.49 6.30 -12.00
N TYR A 494 4.90 5.94 -13.21
CA TYR A 494 5.66 6.80 -14.13
C TYR A 494 4.79 7.14 -15.35
N VAL A 495 4.59 8.43 -15.59
CA VAL A 495 3.71 8.95 -16.64
C VAL A 495 4.53 9.72 -17.66
N GLU A 496 4.66 9.15 -18.85
CA GLU A 496 5.57 9.65 -19.89
C GLU A 496 4.98 10.78 -20.74
N LYS A 497 3.67 10.72 -21.04
CA LYS A 497 3.00 11.66 -21.95
C LYS A 497 1.72 12.17 -21.31
N TRP A 498 1.77 13.35 -20.71
CA TRP A 498 0.62 13.96 -20.06
C TRP A 498 0.62 15.47 -20.32
N ASP A 499 -0.53 16.09 -20.11
CA ASP A 499 -0.69 17.54 -20.12
C ASP A 499 -1.53 17.98 -18.92
N LEU A 500 -1.64 19.30 -18.72
CA LEU A 500 -2.36 19.86 -17.59
C LEU A 500 -3.86 19.48 -17.60
N GLN A 501 -4.46 19.34 -18.79
CA GLN A 501 -5.86 18.93 -18.94
C GLN A 501 -6.07 17.49 -18.45
N ALA A 502 -5.19 16.57 -18.84
CA ALA A 502 -5.22 15.18 -18.40
C ALA A 502 -4.96 15.04 -16.90
N LEU A 503 -4.05 15.83 -16.33
CA LEU A 503 -3.80 15.87 -14.89
C LEU A 503 -5.03 16.34 -14.11
N TYR A 504 -5.65 17.46 -14.52
CA TYR A 504 -6.85 17.97 -13.87
C TYR A 504 -8.04 17.01 -14.02
N ARG A 505 -8.24 16.41 -15.21
CA ARG A 505 -9.23 15.33 -15.39
C ARG A 505 -8.97 14.17 -14.44
N MET A 506 -7.72 13.75 -14.25
CA MET A 506 -7.37 12.67 -13.33
C MET A 506 -7.66 13.03 -11.88
N ILE A 507 -7.24 14.20 -11.40
CA ILE A 507 -7.51 14.67 -10.04
C ILE A 507 -9.01 14.63 -9.73
N LEU A 508 -9.82 15.17 -10.65
CA LEU A 508 -11.27 15.23 -10.51
C LEU A 508 -11.91 13.84 -10.56
N LYS A 509 -11.55 13.01 -11.54
CA LYS A 509 -12.22 11.71 -11.78
C LYS A 509 -11.76 10.59 -10.88
N PHE A 510 -10.50 10.59 -10.45
CA PHE A 510 -9.95 9.50 -9.64
C PHE A 510 -10.26 9.70 -8.16
N PHE A 511 -10.48 10.94 -7.72
CA PHE A 511 -10.53 11.28 -6.30
C PHE A 511 -11.74 12.12 -5.89
N SER A 512 -12.78 12.25 -6.71
CA SER A 512 -14.03 12.93 -6.32
C SER A 512 -15.26 12.39 -7.04
N TYR A 513 -16.43 12.52 -6.39
CA TYR A 513 -17.75 12.27 -6.97
C TYR A 513 -18.39 13.56 -7.47
N THR A 514 -19.59 13.47 -8.04
CA THR A 514 -20.40 14.65 -8.39
C THR A 514 -20.78 15.43 -7.13
N ASN A 515 -20.81 16.76 -7.24
CA ASN A 515 -21.07 17.74 -6.18
C ASN A 515 -20.03 17.79 -5.06
N ASP A 516 -18.97 16.98 -5.13
CA ASP A 516 -17.84 17.10 -4.21
C ASP A 516 -17.17 18.48 -4.39
N LYS A 517 -16.74 19.06 -3.26
CA LYS A 517 -15.96 20.30 -3.20
C LYS A 517 -14.47 19.99 -3.30
N LEU A 518 -13.78 20.68 -4.19
CA LEU A 518 -12.34 20.57 -4.39
C LEU A 518 -11.70 21.94 -4.18
N MET A 519 -10.61 21.96 -3.41
CA MET A 519 -9.78 23.14 -3.24
C MET A 519 -8.45 22.94 -3.96
N VAL A 520 -8.13 23.88 -4.83
CA VAL A 520 -6.95 23.85 -5.70
C VAL A 520 -6.08 25.05 -5.34
N ILE A 521 -4.93 24.77 -4.75
CA ILE A 521 -4.01 25.80 -4.25
C ILE A 521 -2.86 25.96 -5.25
N ASN A 522 -2.66 27.19 -5.70
CA ASN A 522 -1.67 27.59 -6.69
C ASN A 522 -1.84 26.88 -8.05
N ALA A 523 -3.07 26.87 -8.57
CA ALA A 523 -3.37 26.23 -9.85
C ALA A 523 -2.62 26.91 -11.01
N GLU A 524 -1.89 26.14 -11.82
CA GLU A 524 -1.21 26.68 -13.02
C GLU A 524 -2.18 27.32 -14.02
N ASN A 525 -3.36 26.72 -14.20
CA ASN A 525 -4.43 27.33 -14.99
C ASN A 525 -5.76 27.19 -14.24
N PRO A 526 -6.11 28.20 -13.40
CA PRO A 526 -7.34 28.19 -12.62
C PRO A 526 -8.60 28.07 -13.49
N GLY A 527 -8.63 28.74 -14.65
CA GLY A 527 -9.76 28.70 -15.57
C GLY A 527 -10.01 27.30 -16.15
N LEU A 528 -8.93 26.60 -16.52
CA LEU A 528 -9.02 25.24 -17.06
C LEU A 528 -9.59 24.26 -16.04
N ILE A 529 -9.06 24.21 -14.81
CA ILE A 529 -9.57 23.27 -13.80
C ILE A 529 -11.02 23.55 -13.42
N THR A 530 -11.39 24.84 -13.32
CA THR A 530 -12.78 25.24 -13.06
C THR A 530 -13.71 24.79 -14.19
N SER A 531 -13.34 25.01 -15.45
CA SER A 531 -14.17 24.58 -16.59
C SER A 531 -14.34 23.05 -16.68
N ILE A 532 -13.29 22.28 -16.36
CA ILE A 532 -13.36 20.82 -16.34
C ILE A 532 -14.25 20.38 -15.16
N GLY A 533 -14.09 21.02 -14.00
CA GLY A 533 -14.90 20.76 -12.82
C GLY A 533 -16.38 21.01 -13.05
N GLU A 534 -16.76 22.15 -13.63
CA GLU A 534 -18.15 22.48 -13.99
C GLU A 534 -18.75 21.46 -14.96
N THR A 535 -18.02 21.10 -16.02
CA THR A 535 -18.43 20.07 -16.99
C THR A 535 -18.65 18.72 -16.32
N GLN A 536 -17.85 18.42 -15.31
CA GLN A 536 -17.97 17.19 -14.53
C GLN A 536 -18.89 17.36 -13.31
N LYS A 537 -19.58 18.48 -13.10
CA LYS A 537 -20.45 18.71 -11.91
C LYS A 537 -19.68 18.58 -10.59
N ARG A 538 -18.51 19.21 -10.48
CA ARG A 538 -17.72 19.35 -9.24
C ARG A 538 -17.65 20.83 -8.84
N LEU A 539 -17.56 21.11 -7.55
CA LEU A 539 -17.45 22.47 -7.02
C LEU A 539 -15.97 22.81 -6.83
N ILE A 540 -15.41 23.65 -7.70
CA ILE A 540 -13.98 23.99 -7.67
C ILE A 540 -13.76 25.34 -7.00
N GLN A 541 -12.87 25.37 -6.02
CA GLN A 541 -12.37 26.60 -5.41
C GLN A 541 -10.86 26.70 -5.64
N THR A 542 -10.42 27.73 -6.36
CA THR A 542 -9.01 28.05 -6.55
C THR A 542 -8.56 29.10 -5.54
N ARG A 543 -7.35 28.97 -5.01
CA ARG A 543 -6.71 29.92 -4.10
C ARG A 543 -5.21 29.97 -4.35
N ASN A 544 -4.55 31.07 -4.00
CA ASN A 544 -3.10 31.05 -3.82
C ASN A 544 -2.74 30.53 -2.42
N PHE A 545 -1.45 30.28 -2.18
CA PHE A 545 -0.98 29.84 -0.86
C PHE A 545 -1.30 30.88 0.21
N GLU A 546 -1.01 32.15 -0.02
CA GLU A 546 -1.29 33.24 0.94
C GLU A 546 -2.79 33.34 1.32
N ASP A 547 -3.70 33.16 0.35
CA ASP A 547 -5.15 33.17 0.58
C ASP A 547 -5.65 31.95 1.38
N PHE A 548 -4.89 30.85 1.32
CA PHE A 548 -5.16 29.65 2.09
C PHE A 548 -4.57 29.76 3.50
N LEU A 549 -3.33 30.21 3.62
CA LEU A 549 -2.62 30.40 4.88
C LEU A 549 -1.64 31.57 4.73
N ASP A 550 -1.84 32.63 5.54
CA ASP A 550 -1.00 33.82 5.54
C ASP A 550 0.46 33.45 5.84
N TYR A 551 1.40 33.89 5.01
CA TYR A 551 2.84 33.67 5.21
C TYR A 551 3.36 34.20 6.55
N LYS A 552 2.67 35.16 7.18
CA LYS A 552 3.04 35.71 8.51
C LYS A 552 2.53 34.85 9.67
N SER A 553 1.58 33.95 9.43
CA SER A 553 0.95 33.13 10.47
C SER A 553 1.79 31.94 10.94
N ILE A 554 2.98 31.76 10.37
CA ILE A 554 3.85 30.60 10.60
C ILE A 554 4.39 30.60 12.03
N SER A 555 4.22 29.48 12.73
CA SER A 555 5.02 29.20 13.92
C SER A 555 6.48 29.07 13.49
N THR A 556 7.38 29.89 14.05
CA THR A 556 8.75 30.01 13.53
C THR A 556 9.58 28.72 13.62
N ASN A 557 9.08 27.69 14.30
CA ASN A 557 9.85 26.49 14.62
C ASN A 557 9.21 25.15 14.17
N LEU A 558 8.04 25.08 13.52
CA LEU A 558 7.38 23.76 13.28
C LEU A 558 8.28 22.74 12.55
N PHE A 559 9.00 23.18 11.51
CA PHE A 559 9.92 22.31 10.78
C PHE A 559 11.02 21.77 11.71
N HIS A 560 11.67 22.66 12.45
CA HIS A 560 12.72 22.30 13.40
C HIS A 560 12.17 21.39 14.52
N ASP A 561 11.05 21.76 15.13
CA ASP A 561 10.42 21.00 16.20
C ASP A 561 10.09 19.57 15.74
N PHE A 562 9.58 19.42 14.51
CA PHE A 562 9.34 18.10 13.95
C PHE A 562 10.65 17.37 13.63
N MET A 563 11.53 17.93 12.80
CA MET A 563 12.68 17.22 12.24
C MET A 563 13.84 17.00 13.21
N GLU A 564 13.97 17.84 14.24
CA GLU A 564 15.08 17.80 15.19
C GLU A 564 14.66 17.36 16.60
N THR A 565 13.43 17.63 17.02
CA THR A 565 13.01 17.37 18.42
C THR A 565 11.93 16.29 18.58
N ASN A 566 11.31 15.82 17.50
CA ASN A 566 10.24 14.84 17.59
C ASN A 566 10.78 13.45 18.01
N PRO A 567 10.27 12.85 19.11
CA PRO A 567 10.72 11.54 19.61
C PRO A 567 10.51 10.38 18.63
N PHE A 568 9.72 10.56 17.56
CA PHE A 568 9.58 9.58 16.47
C PHE A 568 10.95 9.21 15.89
N PHE A 569 11.79 10.22 15.62
CA PHE A 569 13.11 10.00 15.01
C PHE A 569 14.08 9.33 15.98
N ASP A 570 13.95 9.57 17.29
CA ASP A 570 14.76 8.93 18.32
C ASP A 570 14.62 7.40 18.31
N GLN A 571 13.53 6.85 17.75
CA GLN A 571 13.31 5.40 17.70
C GLN A 571 14.23 4.69 16.70
N PHE A 572 14.87 5.41 15.79
CA PHE A 572 15.77 4.82 14.79
C PHE A 572 17.04 5.63 14.47
N LEU A 573 17.12 6.91 14.84
CA LEU A 573 18.33 7.74 14.67
C LEU A 573 19.24 7.65 15.90
N TYR A 574 19.88 6.50 16.11
CA TYR A 574 20.90 6.34 17.13
C TYR A 574 22.01 5.38 16.72
N LYS A 575 23.21 5.62 17.23
CA LYS A 575 24.36 4.73 17.03
C LYS A 575 24.26 3.54 17.99
N ARG A 576 24.41 2.32 17.46
CA ARG A 576 24.35 1.09 18.27
C ARG A 576 25.67 0.86 19.03
N ALA A 577 25.58 0.35 20.26
CA ALA A 577 26.75 -0.02 21.06
C ALA A 577 27.54 -1.17 20.40
N LYS A 578 28.87 -1.04 20.35
CA LYS A 578 29.77 -1.85 19.52
C LYS A 578 29.90 -3.30 20.02
N LYS A 579 29.92 -4.26 19.08
CA LYS A 579 30.77 -5.45 19.19
C LYS A 579 31.86 -5.31 18.12
N LEU A 580 33.00 -4.73 18.51
CA LEU A 580 34.15 -4.67 17.60
C LEU A 580 34.64 -6.09 17.36
N VAL A 581 34.53 -6.56 16.13
CA VAL A 581 35.27 -7.73 15.65
C VAL A 581 36.51 -7.17 14.94
N LYS A 582 37.69 -7.73 15.17
CA LYS A 582 38.91 -7.31 14.48
C LYS A 582 39.06 -8.08 13.14
N PHE A 583 39.46 -7.36 12.11
CA PHE A 583 39.80 -7.85 10.78
C PHE A 583 41.31 -8.00 10.81
N ASP A 584 41.74 -9.22 11.11
CA ASP A 584 43.16 -9.53 11.34
C ASP A 584 43.94 -9.79 10.03
N LYS A 585 43.32 -9.56 8.86
CA LYS A 585 43.96 -9.59 7.54
C LYS A 585 44.53 -8.21 7.20
N ASP A 586 45.55 -8.19 6.35
CA ASP A 586 46.12 -6.94 5.87
C ASP A 586 45.10 -6.22 4.98
N ILE A 587 44.49 -5.18 5.55
CA ILE A 587 43.52 -4.30 4.89
C ILE A 587 44.09 -3.72 3.59
N ALA A 588 45.40 -3.51 3.48
CA ALA A 588 46.02 -2.99 2.26
C ALA A 588 45.79 -3.91 1.04
N THR A 589 45.71 -5.23 1.26
CA THR A 589 45.43 -6.19 0.18
C THR A 589 44.05 -6.00 -0.45
N LEU A 590 43.09 -5.43 0.27
CA LEU A 590 41.77 -5.08 -0.27
C LEU A 590 41.85 -3.95 -1.31
N TYR A 591 42.88 -3.12 -1.25
CA TYR A 591 43.05 -1.95 -2.12
C TYR A 591 44.10 -2.16 -3.22
N ALA A 592 44.69 -3.35 -3.35
CA ALA A 592 45.59 -3.66 -4.47
C ALA A 592 44.82 -3.68 -5.80
N ASN A 593 45.31 -3.03 -6.84
CA ASN A 593 44.80 -3.26 -8.20
C ASN A 593 45.54 -4.44 -8.82
N ASP A 594 44.96 -5.63 -8.72
CA ASP A 594 45.51 -6.90 -9.22
C ASP A 594 44.57 -7.56 -10.25
N GLU A 595 43.63 -6.79 -10.82
CA GLU A 595 42.59 -7.24 -11.75
C GLU A 595 41.70 -8.36 -11.19
N THR A 596 41.64 -8.51 -9.86
CA THR A 596 40.75 -9.47 -9.20
C THR A 596 39.51 -8.83 -8.61
N VAL A 597 38.39 -9.52 -8.70
CA VAL A 597 37.15 -9.17 -7.99
C VAL A 597 37.31 -9.58 -6.52
N LYS A 598 37.06 -8.66 -5.58
CA LYS A 598 37.22 -8.94 -4.14
C LYS A 598 35.87 -9.09 -3.47
N ILE A 599 35.60 -10.28 -2.95
CA ILE A 599 34.36 -10.60 -2.24
C ILE A 599 34.68 -10.95 -0.79
N ILE A 600 33.93 -10.37 0.15
CA ILE A 600 34.12 -10.60 1.58
C ILE A 600 32.83 -11.16 2.17
N HIS A 601 32.89 -12.41 2.63
CA HIS A 601 31.80 -13.08 3.33
C HIS A 601 31.73 -12.58 4.78
N SER A 602 30.90 -11.57 5.03
CA SER A 602 30.74 -10.98 6.37
C SER A 602 29.50 -10.10 6.48
N ASP A 603 29.13 -9.80 7.72
CA ASP A 603 28.25 -8.67 8.02
C ASP A 603 28.98 -7.36 7.62
N CYS A 604 28.31 -6.54 6.83
CA CYS A 604 28.86 -5.29 6.32
C CYS A 604 29.22 -4.31 7.44
N LEU A 605 28.42 -4.20 8.51
CA LEU A 605 28.58 -3.13 9.49
C LEU A 605 29.87 -3.28 10.33
N PRO A 606 30.18 -4.45 10.92
CA PRO A 606 31.44 -4.66 11.62
C PRO A 606 32.67 -4.42 10.74
N LEU A 607 32.60 -4.77 9.46
CA LEU A 607 33.72 -4.62 8.54
C LEU A 607 33.89 -3.17 8.07
N LEU A 608 32.80 -2.50 7.70
CA LEU A 608 32.79 -1.08 7.36
C LEU A 608 33.35 -0.22 8.50
N GLN A 609 33.17 -0.60 9.76
CA GLN A 609 33.74 0.10 10.92
C GLN A 609 35.26 -0.01 11.05
N GLN A 610 35.89 -0.89 10.29
CA GLN A 610 37.33 -1.18 10.36
C GLN A 610 38.10 -0.69 9.14
N LEU A 611 37.42 -0.49 8.01
CA LEU A 611 38.02 0.13 6.84
C LEU A 611 38.54 1.53 7.21
N PRO A 612 39.66 1.99 6.65
CA PRO A 612 40.19 3.33 6.92
C PRO A 612 39.20 4.42 6.48
N ASP A 613 39.26 5.57 7.15
CA ASP A 613 38.54 6.77 6.72
C ASP A 613 38.98 7.15 5.29
N ASN A 614 38.06 7.65 4.48
CA ASN A 614 38.35 8.14 3.12
C ASN A 614 39.18 7.14 2.27
N SER A 615 38.78 5.87 2.27
CA SER A 615 39.47 4.79 1.56
C SER A 615 38.69 4.25 0.35
N VAL A 616 37.44 4.68 0.17
CA VAL A 616 36.58 4.26 -0.93
C VAL A 616 36.18 5.48 -1.75
N HIS A 617 36.26 5.40 -3.07
CA HIS A 617 36.01 6.54 -3.96
C HIS A 617 34.54 6.59 -4.43
N ASN A 618 33.91 5.43 -4.59
CA ASN A 618 32.52 5.31 -5.04
C ASN A 618 31.83 4.12 -4.40
N MET A 619 30.52 4.22 -4.20
CA MET A 619 29.70 3.11 -3.75
C MET A 619 28.46 2.98 -4.63
N VAL A 620 28.10 1.75 -4.96
CA VAL A 620 26.85 1.42 -5.66
C VAL A 620 26.23 0.23 -4.96
N THR A 621 24.95 0.34 -4.61
CA THR A 621 24.26 -0.77 -3.93
C THR A 621 22.76 -0.78 -4.17
N SER A 622 22.16 -1.93 -3.88
CA SER A 622 20.73 -2.08 -3.61
C SER A 622 20.61 -2.84 -2.28
N PRO A 623 20.32 -2.17 -1.16
CA PRO A 623 20.21 -2.82 0.14
C PRO A 623 19.09 -3.86 0.15
N PRO A 624 19.04 -4.73 1.16
CA PRO A 624 17.82 -5.48 1.44
C PRO A 624 16.69 -4.51 1.85
N TYR A 625 15.55 -4.55 1.16
CA TYR A 625 14.41 -3.66 1.47
C TYR A 625 13.62 -4.24 2.65
N TYR A 626 12.99 -3.38 3.46
CA TYR A 626 12.22 -3.81 4.63
C TYR A 626 11.22 -4.92 4.29
N ASN A 627 11.43 -6.14 4.82
CA ASN A 627 10.50 -7.27 4.71
C ASN A 627 10.06 -7.68 3.29
N ALA A 628 10.70 -7.17 2.24
CA ALA A 628 10.28 -7.38 0.86
C ALA A 628 10.66 -8.76 0.30
N ARG A 629 11.65 -9.43 0.92
CA ARG A 629 12.20 -10.74 0.53
C ARG A 629 12.44 -11.62 1.76
N GLU A 630 12.59 -12.92 1.52
CA GLU A 630 12.80 -13.91 2.59
C GLU A 630 14.10 -13.69 3.38
N TYR A 631 15.15 -13.17 2.74
CA TYR A 631 16.43 -12.85 3.38
C TYR A 631 16.43 -11.52 4.16
N SER A 632 15.36 -10.71 4.02
CA SER A 632 15.30 -9.35 4.55
C SER A 632 14.17 -9.29 5.59
N GLN A 633 14.43 -9.61 6.86
CA GLN A 633 13.38 -9.76 7.88
C GLN A 633 13.70 -8.98 9.16
N TRP A 634 12.86 -8.01 9.49
CA TRP A 634 12.91 -7.20 10.71
C TRP A 634 11.57 -7.21 11.44
N GLN A 635 11.64 -7.09 12.77
CA GLN A 635 10.46 -7.08 13.64
C GLN A 635 9.55 -5.88 13.38
N ASN A 636 10.13 -4.71 13.14
CA ASN A 636 9.41 -3.48 12.81
C ASN A 636 10.27 -2.54 11.97
N LEU A 637 9.63 -1.49 11.43
CA LEU A 637 10.29 -0.49 10.59
C LEU A 637 11.40 0.27 11.34
N PHE A 638 11.26 0.52 12.65
CA PHE A 638 12.29 1.22 13.43
C PHE A 638 13.62 0.48 13.44
N ASN A 639 13.61 -0.83 13.64
CA ASN A 639 14.84 -1.64 13.66
C ASN A 639 15.53 -1.61 12.29
N TYR A 640 14.76 -1.73 11.21
CA TYR A 640 15.29 -1.62 9.84
C TYR A 640 15.96 -0.27 9.59
N LEU A 641 15.25 0.82 9.88
CA LEU A 641 15.77 2.17 9.69
C LEU A 641 17.02 2.41 10.54
N ASN A 642 17.09 1.86 11.76
CA ASN A 642 18.27 1.97 12.60
C ASN A 642 19.48 1.21 12.03
N GLU A 643 19.29 -0.01 11.52
CA GLU A 643 20.37 -0.76 10.88
C GLU A 643 20.91 -0.04 9.66
N MET A 644 20.00 0.41 8.78
CA MET A 644 20.39 1.18 7.60
C MET A 644 21.12 2.46 8.01
N TYR A 645 20.64 3.20 8.99
CA TYR A 645 21.30 4.41 9.49
C TYR A 645 22.73 4.14 9.98
N ASN A 646 22.96 3.05 10.73
CA ASN A 646 24.30 2.71 11.21
C ASN A 646 25.24 2.30 10.08
N VAL A 647 24.74 1.60 9.06
CA VAL A 647 25.51 1.30 7.84
C VAL A 647 25.87 2.59 7.10
N ILE A 648 24.90 3.48 6.89
CA ILE A 648 25.09 4.77 6.21
C ILE A 648 26.12 5.65 6.93
N VAL A 649 26.08 5.69 8.28
CA VAL A 649 27.09 6.41 9.07
C VAL A 649 28.48 5.80 8.88
N ALA A 650 28.60 4.48 8.80
CA ALA A 650 29.87 3.81 8.58
C ALA A 650 30.39 4.04 7.15
N THR A 651 29.53 4.00 6.14
CA THR A 651 29.91 4.29 4.75
C THR A 651 30.29 5.75 4.54
N HIS A 652 29.61 6.70 5.19
CA HIS A 652 29.99 8.13 5.16
C HIS A 652 31.45 8.33 5.58
N ARG A 653 31.89 7.67 6.65
CA ARG A 653 33.27 7.75 7.15
C ARG A 653 34.27 7.19 6.13
N VAL A 654 33.95 6.04 5.53
CA VAL A 654 34.83 5.29 4.63
C VAL A 654 34.93 5.93 3.25
N LEU A 655 33.86 6.57 2.76
CA LEU A 655 33.84 7.25 1.47
C LEU A 655 34.76 8.48 1.49
N CYS A 656 35.51 8.72 0.42
CA CYS A 656 36.34 9.90 0.23
C CYS A 656 35.48 11.18 0.12
N GLU A 657 36.03 12.33 0.52
CA GLU A 657 35.40 13.63 0.27
C GLU A 657 35.07 13.79 -1.22
N GLY A 658 33.87 14.31 -1.51
CA GLY A 658 33.36 14.46 -2.87
C GLY A 658 32.96 13.16 -3.58
N GLY A 659 33.21 11.99 -2.99
CA GLY A 659 32.76 10.70 -3.49
C GLY A 659 31.24 10.57 -3.43
N VAL A 660 30.69 9.71 -4.27
CA VAL A 660 29.24 9.46 -4.36
C VAL A 660 28.87 8.03 -3.95
N PHE A 661 27.68 7.92 -3.40
CA PHE A 661 27.00 6.68 -3.08
C PHE A 661 25.69 6.60 -3.88
N PHE A 662 25.68 5.76 -4.90
CA PHE A 662 24.48 5.36 -5.64
C PHE A 662 23.68 4.33 -4.82
N TYR A 663 22.46 4.70 -4.45
CA TYR A 663 21.62 3.89 -3.58
C TYR A 663 20.28 3.58 -4.24
N ASN A 664 20.12 2.34 -4.71
CA ASN A 664 18.89 1.87 -5.35
C ASN A 664 17.87 1.39 -4.31
N ILE A 665 16.69 2.03 -4.24
CA ILE A 665 15.62 1.66 -3.32
C ILE A 665 14.26 1.83 -3.99
N GLY A 666 13.31 0.95 -3.69
CA GLY A 666 11.92 1.09 -4.09
C GLY A 666 10.99 1.21 -2.89
N ASP A 667 9.89 1.93 -3.06
CA ASP A 667 8.77 1.85 -2.12
C ASP A 667 8.18 0.43 -2.13
N ILE A 668 7.70 -0.02 -0.98
CA ILE A 668 7.21 -1.37 -0.78
C ILE A 668 5.76 -1.37 -0.28
N PHE A 669 5.09 -2.50 -0.40
CA PHE A 669 3.79 -2.72 0.22
C PHE A 669 3.94 -3.72 1.37
N ASP A 670 3.85 -3.23 2.60
CA ASP A 670 3.95 -4.05 3.82
C ASP A 670 3.34 -3.29 5.01
N ASN A 671 3.30 -3.92 6.18
CA ASN A 671 2.96 -3.30 7.45
C ASN A 671 4.23 -2.83 8.17
N GLU A 672 4.25 -1.57 8.60
CA GLU A 672 5.36 -0.98 9.37
C GLU A 672 5.64 -1.71 10.71
N LYS A 673 4.64 -2.43 11.25
CA LYS A 673 4.67 -3.12 12.55
C LYS A 673 5.03 -2.21 13.74
N ILE A 674 4.88 -0.89 13.59
CA ILE A 674 5.05 0.13 14.65
C ILE A 674 3.72 0.55 15.31
N VAL A 675 2.60 0.01 14.82
CA VAL A 675 1.26 0.21 15.40
C VAL A 675 0.58 -1.14 15.62
N VAL A 676 0.46 -1.94 14.55
CA VAL A 676 -0.18 -3.25 14.58
C VAL A 676 0.76 -4.28 13.97
N GLN A 677 0.89 -5.45 14.56
CA GLN A 677 1.79 -6.50 14.04
C GLN A 677 1.12 -7.48 13.05
N SER A 678 -0.22 -7.44 12.92
CA SER A 678 -0.98 -8.31 12.01
C SER A 678 -1.03 -7.77 10.58
N LYS A 679 -1.49 -8.56 9.60
CA LYS A 679 -1.63 -8.11 8.18
C LYS A 679 -2.60 -6.94 7.94
N MET A 680 -3.28 -6.51 9.00
CA MET A 680 -4.30 -5.48 8.99
C MET A 680 -3.77 -4.05 8.73
N GLY A 681 -2.44 -3.85 8.83
CA GLY A 681 -1.77 -2.57 8.63
C GLY A 681 -0.96 -2.44 7.35
N GLU A 682 -1.13 -3.36 6.37
CA GLU A 682 -0.38 -3.30 5.11
C GLU A 682 -0.75 -2.03 4.32
N LYS A 683 0.27 -1.25 3.94
CA LYS A 683 0.15 -0.04 3.11
C LYS A 683 1.39 0.14 2.24
N ARG A 684 1.40 1.15 1.35
CA ARG A 684 2.64 1.56 0.69
C ARG A 684 3.52 2.28 1.72
N ILE A 685 4.74 1.82 1.90
CA ILE A 685 5.73 2.42 2.79
C ILE A 685 6.70 3.22 1.90
N PRO A 686 6.83 4.55 2.10
CA PRO A 686 7.69 5.41 1.29
C PRO A 686 9.16 5.25 1.72
N LEU A 687 9.76 4.09 1.46
CA LEU A 687 11.15 3.82 1.85
C LEU A 687 12.11 4.84 1.26
N GLY A 688 11.86 5.34 0.03
CA GLY A 688 12.68 6.39 -0.56
C GLY A 688 12.76 7.64 0.31
N ALA A 689 11.64 8.06 0.91
CA ALA A 689 11.57 9.24 1.79
C ALA A 689 12.42 9.04 3.06
N TYR A 690 12.31 7.87 3.69
CA TYR A 690 13.10 7.56 4.88
C TYR A 690 14.59 7.47 4.56
N ILE A 691 14.99 6.86 3.44
CA ILE A 691 16.39 6.74 3.06
C ILE A 691 17.03 8.12 2.85
N ILE A 692 16.36 9.06 2.16
CA ILE A 692 16.85 10.43 2.02
C ILE A 692 17.14 11.05 3.39
N LEU A 693 16.19 10.96 4.32
CA LEU A 693 16.36 11.44 5.69
C LEU A 693 17.57 10.80 6.40
N LEU A 694 17.73 9.48 6.30
CA LEU A 694 18.83 8.78 6.96
C LEU A 694 20.20 9.23 6.43
N PHE A 695 20.31 9.43 5.12
CA PHE A 695 21.53 9.91 4.47
C PHE A 695 21.87 11.34 4.87
N GLU A 696 20.89 12.24 4.86
CA GLU A 696 21.08 13.63 5.31
C GLU A 696 21.52 13.70 6.78
N LYS A 697 20.85 12.94 7.66
CA LYS A 697 21.21 12.87 9.09
C LYS A 697 22.59 12.25 9.33
N ALA A 698 23.08 11.44 8.39
CA ALA A 698 24.44 10.90 8.42
C ALA A 698 25.51 11.87 7.87
N GLY A 699 25.10 12.97 7.21
CA GLY A 699 25.99 14.01 6.69
C GLY A 699 26.14 14.04 5.16
N PHE A 700 25.37 13.22 4.42
CA PHE A 700 25.38 13.27 2.95
C PHE A 700 24.52 14.42 2.41
N THR A 701 24.85 14.88 1.21
CA THR A 701 24.01 15.77 0.40
C THR A 701 23.37 14.96 -0.73
N LEU A 702 22.06 15.06 -0.91
CA LEU A 702 21.38 14.49 -2.08
C LEU A 702 21.60 15.41 -3.29
N LEU A 703 22.19 14.88 -4.37
CA LEU A 703 22.40 15.65 -5.61
C LEU A 703 21.19 15.57 -6.55
N ASP A 704 20.71 14.34 -6.81
CA ASP A 704 19.51 14.07 -7.60
C ASP A 704 19.06 12.62 -7.33
N ASN A 705 17.91 12.26 -7.88
CA ASN A 705 17.42 10.89 -7.94
C ASN A 705 17.24 10.47 -9.40
N ILE A 706 17.94 9.41 -9.80
CA ILE A 706 17.71 8.77 -11.09
C ILE A 706 16.51 7.83 -10.95
N ILE A 707 15.48 8.09 -11.76
CA ILE A 707 14.32 7.24 -11.90
C ILE A 707 14.69 6.08 -12.83
N TRP A 708 14.88 4.90 -12.24
CA TRP A 708 14.99 3.67 -13.02
C TRP A 708 13.60 3.25 -13.49
N TYR A 709 13.27 3.58 -14.74
CA TYR A 709 12.03 3.14 -15.36
C TYR A 709 12.15 1.70 -15.89
N LYS A 710 11.45 0.76 -15.24
CA LYS A 710 11.49 -0.69 -15.53
C LYS A 710 10.62 -1.10 -16.73
N GLY A 711 9.91 -0.17 -17.36
CA GLY A 711 9.03 -0.47 -18.49
C GLY A 711 7.65 -0.98 -18.06
N GLU A 712 7.15 -2.00 -18.76
CA GLU A 712 5.87 -2.63 -18.44
C GLU A 712 6.01 -3.67 -17.33
N PRO A 713 5.35 -3.48 -16.17
CA PRO A 713 5.44 -4.44 -15.08
C PRO A 713 4.74 -5.75 -15.44
N GLN A 714 5.41 -6.89 -15.29
CA GLN A 714 4.86 -8.23 -15.59
C GLN A 714 3.89 -8.75 -14.52
N SER A 715 3.31 -7.87 -13.69
CA SER A 715 2.49 -8.28 -12.55
C SER A 715 1.00 -7.97 -12.76
N ASN A 716 0.13 -8.91 -12.40
CA ASN A 716 -1.33 -8.72 -12.34
C ASN A 716 -1.77 -7.79 -11.18
N ARG A 717 -0.91 -6.88 -10.69
CA ARG A 717 -1.19 -6.01 -9.55
C ARG A 717 -2.15 -4.85 -9.89
N HIS A 718 -2.60 -4.74 -11.14
CA HIS A 718 -3.74 -3.92 -11.53
C HIS A 718 -5.04 -4.45 -10.89
N LYS A 719 -5.28 -4.11 -9.63
CA LYS A 719 -6.50 -4.50 -8.87
C LYS A 719 -7.66 -3.54 -9.11
N ASN A 720 -7.95 -3.20 -10.36
CA ASN A 720 -9.14 -2.42 -10.67
C ASN A 720 -10.32 -3.34 -11.04
N ASP A 721 -10.08 -4.62 -11.38
CA ASP A 721 -11.09 -5.65 -11.72
C ASP A 721 -12.15 -5.19 -12.75
N GLY A 722 -11.79 -4.22 -13.62
CA GLY A 722 -12.71 -3.59 -14.57
C GLY A 722 -13.63 -2.53 -13.97
N ASN A 723 -13.27 -1.97 -12.80
CA ASN A 723 -13.98 -0.84 -12.21
C ASN A 723 -13.35 0.48 -12.65
N PHE A 724 -14.21 1.41 -13.04
CA PHE A 724 -13.90 2.73 -13.58
C PHE A 724 -14.55 3.84 -12.74
N THR A 725 -14.69 3.65 -11.43
CA THR A 725 -15.22 4.68 -10.52
C THR A 725 -14.12 5.27 -9.62
N PRO A 726 -14.34 6.46 -9.02
CA PRO A 726 -13.36 7.11 -8.14
C PRO A 726 -12.87 6.19 -6.99
N TYR A 727 -11.64 6.43 -6.52
CA TYR A 727 -10.94 5.73 -5.42
C TYR A 727 -10.61 4.25 -5.65
N TYR A 728 -10.93 3.68 -6.82
CA TYR A 728 -10.53 2.31 -7.18
C TYR A 728 -9.22 2.23 -7.94
N GLN A 729 -8.85 3.28 -8.69
CA GLN A 729 -7.65 3.25 -9.51
C GLN A 729 -6.41 3.34 -8.61
N ARG A 730 -5.53 2.34 -8.72
CA ARG A 730 -4.16 2.40 -8.18
C ARG A 730 -3.15 2.16 -9.30
N PRO A 731 -2.11 3.00 -9.42
CA PRO A 731 -1.11 2.78 -10.45
C PRO A 731 -0.28 1.53 -10.10
N THR A 732 0.33 0.93 -11.12
CA THR A 732 1.31 -0.13 -10.90
C THR A 732 2.69 0.47 -10.76
N ASN A 733 3.43 -0.03 -9.76
CA ASN A 733 4.82 0.31 -9.56
C ASN A 733 5.68 -0.14 -10.75
N CYS A 734 6.27 0.84 -11.43
CA CYS A 734 7.08 0.63 -12.62
C CYS A 734 8.41 1.39 -12.60
N TYR A 735 8.74 2.07 -11.50
CA TYR A 735 10.05 2.67 -11.30
C TYR A 735 10.66 2.32 -9.94
N GLU A 736 11.97 2.51 -9.82
CA GLU A 736 12.71 2.52 -8.56
C GLU A 736 13.60 3.76 -8.48
N HIS A 737 13.94 4.17 -7.26
CA HIS A 737 14.87 5.26 -7.01
C HIS A 737 16.30 4.76 -7.15
N ILE A 738 17.18 5.61 -7.68
CA ILE A 738 18.63 5.48 -7.60
C ILE A 738 19.12 6.85 -7.15
N PHE A 739 19.26 7.02 -5.85
CA PHE A 739 19.69 8.30 -5.27
C PHE A 739 21.19 8.49 -5.46
N ILE A 740 21.59 9.72 -5.79
CA ILE A 740 22.98 10.14 -5.87
C ILE A 740 23.31 10.92 -4.58
N PHE A 741 23.80 10.22 -3.57
CA PHE A 741 24.25 10.86 -2.34
C PHE A 741 25.74 11.19 -2.42
N LYS A 742 26.10 12.45 -2.15
CA LYS A 742 27.48 12.93 -2.16
C LYS A 742 27.95 13.16 -0.73
N LYS A 743 29.16 12.71 -0.41
CA LYS A 743 29.85 13.18 0.80
C LYS A 743 30.20 14.66 0.66
N THR A 744 30.42 15.35 1.77
CA THR A 744 30.96 16.72 1.77
C THR A 744 32.19 16.85 0.87
N GLY A 745 32.42 18.06 0.35
CA GLY A 745 33.51 18.36 -0.57
C GLY A 745 33.10 18.52 -2.03
N LYS A 746 34.08 18.83 -2.88
CA LYS A 746 33.91 19.03 -4.32
C LYS A 746 33.60 17.69 -4.99
N LEU A 747 32.51 17.61 -5.75
CA LEU A 747 32.12 16.40 -6.46
C LEU A 747 33.28 15.83 -7.29
N ARG A 748 33.58 14.55 -7.08
CA ARG A 748 34.52 13.79 -7.91
C ARG A 748 33.82 13.34 -9.19
N LEU A 749 34.43 13.65 -10.31
CA LEU A 749 33.96 13.29 -11.65
C LEU A 749 35.10 12.58 -12.37
N ASN A 750 34.76 11.61 -13.22
CA ASN A 750 35.71 10.99 -14.13
C ASN A 750 36.37 12.07 -15.00
N SER A 751 37.71 12.01 -15.07
CA SER A 751 38.54 12.89 -15.88
C SER A 751 38.26 12.73 -17.38
N ASP A 752 37.94 11.52 -17.83
CA ASP A 752 37.43 11.25 -19.18
C ASP A 752 35.91 11.39 -19.23
N ARG A 753 35.46 12.58 -19.61
CA ARG A 753 34.02 12.89 -19.76
C ARG A 753 33.37 12.19 -20.95
N SER A 754 34.15 11.68 -21.92
CA SER A 754 33.60 10.98 -23.09
C SER A 754 33.03 9.60 -22.74
N ALA A 755 33.46 9.02 -21.61
CA ALA A 755 32.94 7.77 -21.07
C ALA A 755 31.61 7.93 -20.31
N ASN A 756 31.15 9.16 -20.07
CA ASN A 756 29.91 9.41 -19.33
C ASN A 756 28.69 8.96 -20.15
N ILE A 757 27.95 7.99 -19.61
CA ILE A 757 26.71 7.45 -20.19
C ILE A 757 25.43 7.95 -19.49
N LEU A 758 25.56 8.80 -18.48
CA LEU A 758 24.44 9.42 -17.76
C LEU A 758 24.21 10.84 -18.24
N ASP A 759 23.11 11.03 -18.95
CA ASP A 759 22.68 12.30 -19.53
C ASP A 759 21.30 12.77 -19.04
N SER A 760 20.55 11.89 -18.37
CA SER A 760 19.20 12.17 -17.87
C SER A 760 18.94 11.51 -16.53
N ASN A 761 18.13 12.16 -15.71
CA ASN A 761 17.66 11.61 -14.45
C ASN A 761 16.55 10.56 -14.61
N ILE A 762 16.11 10.25 -15.84
CA ILE A 762 15.25 9.10 -16.12
C ILE A 762 16.04 8.11 -16.96
N GLN A 763 16.27 6.92 -16.41
CA GLN A 763 17.03 5.86 -17.07
C GLN A 763 16.12 4.65 -17.32
N LYS A 764 16.07 4.19 -18.57
CA LYS A 764 15.21 3.07 -18.97
C LYS A 764 16.05 1.85 -19.33
N PHE A 765 16.03 0.86 -18.47
CA PHE A 765 16.63 -0.44 -18.73
C PHE A 765 15.84 -1.55 -18.05
N SER A 766 15.85 -2.75 -18.63
CA SER A 766 15.08 -3.88 -18.13
C SER A 766 15.70 -4.46 -16.84
N PRO A 767 14.87 -4.90 -15.88
CA PRO A 767 15.37 -5.67 -14.75
C PRO A 767 15.91 -7.03 -15.20
N VAL A 768 16.77 -7.63 -14.37
CA VAL A 768 17.30 -8.98 -14.60
C VAL A 768 16.15 -9.99 -14.51
N ILE A 769 15.82 -10.64 -15.63
CA ILE A 769 14.76 -11.65 -15.70
C ILE A 769 15.27 -12.95 -15.05
N LYS A 770 14.65 -13.34 -13.95
CA LYS A 770 15.07 -14.49 -13.12
C LYS A 770 14.58 -15.83 -13.65
N ILE A 771 13.43 -15.83 -14.34
CA ILE A 771 12.67 -17.05 -14.61
C ILE A 771 12.92 -17.53 -16.03
N GLY A 772 13.44 -18.75 -16.17
CA GLY A 772 13.51 -19.47 -17.46
C GLY A 772 12.21 -20.21 -17.81
N LYS A 773 12.18 -20.87 -18.99
CA LYS A 773 11.11 -21.82 -19.34
C LYS A 773 10.97 -22.86 -18.23
N GLY A 774 9.81 -22.92 -17.58
CA GLY A 774 9.53 -23.86 -16.47
C GLY A 774 9.59 -23.26 -15.06
N GLY A 775 9.81 -21.96 -14.87
CA GLY A 775 9.70 -21.32 -13.55
C GLY A 775 10.97 -21.28 -12.70
N ILE A 776 12.08 -21.81 -13.21
CA ILE A 776 13.34 -21.95 -12.46
C ILE A 776 14.11 -20.61 -12.42
N ASN A 777 14.58 -20.23 -11.23
CA ASN A 777 15.48 -19.08 -11.06
C ASN A 777 16.88 -19.42 -11.61
N LYS A 778 17.25 -18.86 -12.76
CA LYS A 778 18.55 -19.11 -13.42
C LYS A 778 19.73 -18.34 -12.82
N TYR A 779 19.46 -17.24 -12.12
CA TYR A 779 20.51 -16.34 -11.63
C TYR A 779 20.85 -16.56 -10.16
N GLY A 780 20.21 -17.50 -9.46
CA GLY A 780 20.49 -17.86 -8.06
C GLY A 780 20.10 -16.79 -7.01
N HIS A 781 20.15 -15.51 -7.37
CA HIS A 781 19.74 -14.38 -6.53
C HIS A 781 18.30 -13.97 -6.81
N SER A 782 17.53 -13.66 -5.76
CA SER A 782 16.10 -13.33 -5.90
C SER A 782 15.83 -11.85 -6.21
N ALA A 783 16.84 -10.98 -6.21
CA ALA A 783 16.73 -9.54 -6.53
C ALA A 783 18.03 -8.86 -7.05
N PRO A 784 18.72 -9.34 -8.10
CA PRO A 784 19.90 -8.64 -8.61
C PRO A 784 19.48 -7.44 -9.48
N PHE A 785 20.24 -6.35 -9.40
CA PHE A 785 20.14 -5.22 -10.34
C PHE A 785 21.00 -5.47 -11.60
N PRO A 786 20.70 -4.81 -12.73
CA PRO A 786 21.43 -5.02 -13.97
C PRO A 786 22.81 -4.33 -13.98
N PRO A 787 23.79 -4.83 -14.77
CA PRO A 787 25.17 -4.30 -14.81
C PRO A 787 25.27 -2.81 -15.17
N ILE A 788 24.32 -2.30 -15.96
CA ILE A 788 24.29 -0.89 -16.37
C ILE A 788 24.15 0.08 -15.18
N LEU A 789 23.54 -0.37 -14.07
CA LEU A 789 23.34 0.47 -12.89
C LEU A 789 24.68 0.88 -12.23
N PRO A 790 25.57 -0.05 -11.85
CA PRO A 790 26.90 0.33 -11.37
C PRO A 790 27.78 0.95 -12.46
N GLU A 791 27.65 0.52 -13.73
CA GLU A 791 28.42 1.07 -14.85
C GLU A 791 28.22 2.58 -14.99
N ILE A 792 26.96 3.04 -14.93
CA ILE A 792 26.62 4.47 -14.94
C ILE A 792 27.37 5.24 -13.84
N SER A 793 27.34 4.76 -12.60
CA SER A 793 28.01 5.43 -11.47
C SER A 793 29.53 5.46 -11.67
N ILE A 794 30.12 4.31 -12.00
CA ILE A 794 31.56 4.12 -12.10
C ILE A 794 32.13 5.04 -13.20
N LEU A 795 31.53 5.02 -14.39
CA LEU A 795 32.01 5.82 -15.52
C LEU A 795 31.82 7.33 -15.32
N CYS A 796 30.88 7.75 -14.47
CA CYS A 796 30.63 9.17 -14.20
C CYS A 796 31.52 9.75 -13.09
N PHE A 797 31.74 8.99 -12.02
CA PHE A 797 32.21 9.51 -10.73
C PHE A 797 33.54 8.92 -10.24
N THR A 798 34.21 8.10 -11.06
CA THR A 798 35.51 7.50 -10.72
C THR A 798 36.49 7.59 -11.86
N ASP A 799 37.78 7.58 -11.55
CA ASP A 799 38.88 7.37 -12.50
C ASP A 799 39.38 5.90 -12.42
N PRO A 800 40.13 5.40 -13.43
CA PRO A 800 40.82 4.12 -13.31
C PRO A 800 41.68 4.04 -12.04
N ASN A 801 41.73 2.86 -11.41
CA ASN A 801 42.32 2.58 -10.10
C ASN A 801 41.55 3.12 -8.88
N ASP A 802 40.46 3.87 -9.05
CA ASP A 802 39.60 4.21 -7.92
C ASP A 802 38.95 2.96 -7.32
N VAL A 803 38.61 3.05 -6.04
CA VAL A 803 38.03 1.95 -5.25
C VAL A 803 36.51 2.07 -5.23
N VAL A 804 35.83 1.02 -5.69
CA VAL A 804 34.37 0.91 -5.73
C VAL A 804 33.92 -0.18 -4.76
N LEU A 805 33.06 0.19 -3.81
CA LEU A 805 32.55 -0.72 -2.78
C LEU A 805 31.05 -0.94 -2.90
N ASP A 806 30.60 -2.19 -2.74
CA ASP A 806 29.20 -2.55 -2.51
C ASP A 806 29.03 -3.17 -1.11
N PRO A 807 28.36 -2.48 -0.16
CA PRO A 807 28.12 -3.02 1.17
C PRO A 807 27.06 -4.13 1.22
N PHE A 808 26.28 -4.33 0.15
CA PHE A 808 25.24 -5.35 0.03
C PHE A 808 25.37 -6.06 -1.32
N SER A 809 26.51 -6.70 -1.53
CA SER A 809 27.02 -7.11 -2.84
C SER A 809 26.14 -8.14 -3.56
N GLY A 810 25.37 -8.97 -2.85
CA GLY A 810 24.48 -9.96 -3.45
C GLY A 810 25.20 -10.85 -4.45
N SER A 811 24.85 -10.72 -5.74
CA SER A 811 25.49 -11.46 -6.84
C SER A 811 26.83 -10.89 -7.32
N GLY A 812 27.40 -9.89 -6.65
CA GLY A 812 28.73 -9.36 -6.97
C GLY A 812 28.79 -8.42 -8.16
N MET A 813 27.65 -7.87 -8.61
CA MET A 813 27.60 -7.12 -9.87
C MET A 813 28.45 -5.84 -9.84
N THR A 814 28.35 -5.05 -8.76
CA THR A 814 29.14 -3.82 -8.59
C THR A 814 30.66 -4.08 -8.65
N PRO A 815 31.24 -4.99 -7.82
CA PRO A 815 32.69 -5.22 -7.87
C PRO A 815 33.15 -5.88 -9.19
N ILE A 816 32.30 -6.69 -9.85
CA ILE A 816 32.60 -7.22 -11.19
C ILE A 816 32.71 -6.07 -12.21
N VAL A 817 31.69 -5.22 -12.29
CA VAL A 817 31.67 -4.10 -13.27
C VAL A 817 32.78 -3.08 -12.99
N ALA A 818 33.17 -2.90 -11.73
CA ALA A 818 34.33 -2.08 -11.38
C ALA A 818 35.61 -2.62 -12.01
N VAL A 819 35.89 -3.92 -11.86
CA VAL A 819 37.08 -4.55 -12.45
C VAL A 819 37.03 -4.54 -13.98
N GLU A 820 35.85 -4.76 -14.58
CA GLU A 820 35.68 -4.65 -16.06
C GLU A 820 36.00 -3.25 -16.61
N ASN A 821 35.99 -2.23 -15.74
CA ASN A 821 36.29 -0.83 -16.08
C ASN A 821 37.58 -0.35 -15.42
N ASP A 822 38.55 -1.22 -15.11
CA ASP A 822 39.86 -0.86 -14.54
C ASP A 822 39.80 -0.15 -13.17
N ARG A 823 38.78 -0.44 -12.35
CA ARG A 823 38.67 0.00 -10.95
C ARG A 823 38.88 -1.18 -10.00
N ILE A 824 39.18 -0.87 -8.74
CA ILE A 824 39.27 -1.88 -7.68
C ILE A 824 37.85 -2.16 -7.16
N GLY A 825 37.32 -3.35 -7.43
CA GLY A 825 35.99 -3.76 -7.00
C GLY A 825 35.99 -4.56 -5.69
N ILE A 826 35.27 -4.06 -4.67
CA ILE A 826 35.08 -4.72 -3.37
C ILE A 826 33.60 -4.94 -3.11
N GLY A 827 33.20 -6.16 -2.73
CA GLY A 827 31.82 -6.51 -2.37
C GLY A 827 31.74 -7.18 -0.99
N LEU A 828 30.79 -6.74 -0.15
CA LEU A 828 30.47 -7.35 1.14
C LEU A 828 29.16 -8.12 1.03
N GLU A 829 29.14 -9.39 1.43
CA GLU A 829 27.94 -10.21 1.37
C GLU A 829 27.84 -11.14 2.58
N LEU A 830 26.66 -11.19 3.20
CA LEU A 830 26.43 -11.98 4.41
C LEU A 830 26.10 -13.44 4.10
N ASN A 831 25.47 -13.71 2.95
CA ASN A 831 25.01 -15.03 2.56
C ASN A 831 26.06 -15.75 1.72
N GLU A 832 26.56 -16.88 2.24
CA GLU A 832 27.54 -17.73 1.56
C GLU A 832 27.12 -18.14 0.14
N THR A 833 25.86 -18.50 -0.08
CA THR A 833 25.35 -18.88 -1.41
C THR A 833 25.43 -17.72 -2.41
N TYR A 834 25.30 -16.46 -1.95
CA TYR A 834 25.44 -15.28 -2.79
C TYR A 834 26.91 -14.93 -3.05
N THR A 835 27.81 -15.24 -2.10
CA THR A 835 29.26 -15.16 -2.36
C THR A 835 29.70 -16.17 -3.43
N ASP A 836 29.21 -17.41 -3.38
CA ASP A 836 29.47 -18.44 -4.40
C ASP A 836 28.96 -18.01 -5.78
N LEU A 837 27.75 -17.42 -5.82
CA LEU A 837 27.18 -16.87 -7.05
C LEU A 837 28.05 -15.75 -7.62
N SER A 838 28.57 -14.86 -6.78
CA SER A 838 29.46 -13.77 -7.20
C SER A 838 30.72 -14.33 -7.88
N ILE A 839 31.34 -15.36 -7.29
CA ILE A 839 32.50 -16.05 -7.86
C ILE A 839 32.15 -16.69 -9.21
N GLN A 840 30.98 -17.34 -9.30
CA GLN A 840 30.51 -17.95 -10.54
C GLN A 840 30.37 -16.89 -11.65
N LEU A 841 29.69 -15.78 -11.38
CA LEU A 841 29.45 -14.72 -12.37
C LEU A 841 30.75 -14.01 -12.79
N ALA A 842 31.66 -13.75 -11.85
CA ALA A 842 32.98 -13.23 -12.16
C ALA A 842 33.76 -14.16 -13.11
N LYS A 843 33.71 -15.49 -12.84
CA LYS A 843 34.31 -16.50 -13.71
C LYS A 843 33.67 -16.55 -15.10
N GLU A 844 32.36 -16.38 -15.21
CA GLU A 844 31.65 -16.28 -16.51
C GLU A 844 32.13 -15.05 -17.31
N LYS A 845 32.46 -13.95 -16.63
CA LYS A 845 33.12 -12.76 -17.20
C LYS A 845 34.63 -12.90 -17.40
N LYS A 846 35.20 -14.09 -17.13
CA LYS A 846 36.65 -14.39 -17.22
C LYS A 846 37.51 -13.56 -16.26
N LEU A 847 36.96 -13.17 -15.11
CA LEU A 847 37.69 -12.45 -14.07
C LEU A 847 38.06 -13.41 -12.93
N SER A 848 39.28 -13.25 -12.41
CA SER A 848 39.70 -13.95 -11.20
C SER A 848 39.07 -13.31 -9.95
N THR A 849 38.81 -14.10 -8.91
CA THR A 849 38.16 -13.62 -7.67
C THR A 849 38.96 -14.00 -6.44
N ILE A 850 39.09 -13.07 -5.48
CA ILE A 850 39.60 -13.34 -4.13
C ILE A 850 38.42 -13.31 -3.16
N LEU A 851 38.15 -14.44 -2.51
CA LEU A 851 37.17 -14.56 -1.44
C LEU A 851 37.86 -14.45 -0.08
N PHE A 852 37.43 -13.48 0.73
CA PHE A 852 37.79 -13.35 2.14
C PHE A 852 36.64 -13.88 2.99
N TYR A 853 36.91 -14.81 3.91
CA TYR A 853 35.88 -15.41 4.76
C TYR A 853 36.45 -15.79 6.12
N LYS A 854 35.59 -16.08 7.10
CA LYS A 854 36.00 -16.50 8.43
C LYS A 854 35.68 -17.97 8.66
N ASP A 855 36.66 -18.74 9.14
CA ASP A 855 36.48 -20.11 9.62
C ASP A 855 36.66 -20.18 11.15
N GLY A 856 36.57 -21.39 11.72
CA GLY A 856 36.75 -21.63 13.16
C GLY A 856 38.12 -21.22 13.73
N PHE A 857 39.08 -20.86 12.88
CA PHE A 857 40.45 -20.48 13.24
C PHE A 857 40.79 -19.03 12.86
N GLY A 858 39.88 -18.27 12.24
CA GLY A 858 40.06 -16.86 11.89
C GLY A 858 39.79 -16.56 10.42
N TRP A 859 40.37 -15.45 9.93
CA TRP A 859 40.18 -15.03 8.55
C TRP A 859 41.03 -15.84 7.56
N ARG A 860 40.39 -16.29 6.49
CA ARG A 860 40.96 -17.06 5.36
C ARG A 860 40.76 -16.31 4.04
N THR A 861 41.53 -16.73 3.04
CA THR A 861 41.54 -16.18 1.69
C THR A 861 41.60 -17.32 0.69
N SER A 862 40.68 -17.33 -0.28
CA SER A 862 40.68 -18.29 -1.40
C SER A 862 40.76 -17.54 -2.71
N LEU A 863 41.69 -17.95 -3.58
CA LEU A 863 41.84 -17.41 -4.92
C LEU A 863 41.18 -18.34 -5.94
N TYR A 864 40.33 -17.78 -6.78
CA TYR A 864 39.64 -18.47 -7.88
C TYR A 864 40.13 -17.88 -9.21
N GLU A 865 41.12 -18.54 -9.82
CA GLU A 865 41.74 -18.08 -11.07
C GLU A 865 40.99 -18.54 -12.32
N VAL A 866 41.00 -17.69 -13.35
CA VAL A 866 40.62 -18.07 -14.72
C VAL A 866 41.90 -18.38 -15.50
N LYS A 867 42.00 -19.60 -16.09
CA LYS A 867 43.18 -20.04 -16.84
C LYS A 867 43.58 -19.02 -17.91
N GLY A 868 44.79 -18.49 -17.84
CA GLY A 868 45.36 -17.57 -18.83
C GLY A 868 45.65 -16.15 -18.33
N GLN A 869 45.15 -15.75 -17.16
CA GLN A 869 45.63 -14.54 -16.46
C GLN A 869 46.82 -14.91 -15.58
N THR A 870 48.02 -14.46 -15.93
CA THR A 870 49.19 -14.61 -15.06
C THR A 870 49.12 -13.50 -14.02
N SER A 871 48.59 -13.77 -12.83
CA SER A 871 48.55 -12.78 -11.75
C SER A 871 49.91 -12.69 -11.04
N LEU A 872 50.27 -11.49 -10.62
CA LEU A 872 51.46 -11.16 -9.80
C LEU A 872 51.50 -11.94 -8.46
N PHE A 873 50.40 -12.61 -8.08
CA PHE A 873 50.23 -13.36 -6.84
C PHE A 873 51.13 -14.60 -6.73
N GLN A 874 51.63 -15.14 -7.85
CA GLN A 874 52.65 -16.19 -7.81
C GLN A 874 53.97 -15.72 -7.18
N PHE A 875 54.17 -14.41 -6.99
CA PHE A 875 55.34 -13.84 -6.33
C PHE A 875 55.13 -13.55 -4.83
N LEU A 876 53.89 -13.34 -4.37
CA LEU A 876 53.57 -13.01 -2.96
C LEU A 876 53.12 -14.21 -2.11
N ALA A 877 52.79 -15.34 -2.75
CA ALA A 877 52.50 -16.61 -2.07
C ALA A 877 53.76 -17.47 -1.80
N LYS A 878 54.94 -16.96 -2.16
CA LYS A 878 56.26 -17.40 -1.70
C LYS A 878 56.79 -16.39 -0.70
#